data_AF-A0A7H0H666-F1
#
_entry.id   AF-A0A7H0H666-F1
#
_cell.length_a   1.000
_cell.length_b   1.000
_cell.length_c   1.000
_cell.angle_alpha   90.00
_cell.angle_beta   90.00
_cell.angle_gamma   90.00
#
_symmetry.space_group_name_H-M   'P 1'
#
loop_
_entity.id
_entity.type
_entity.pdbx_description
1 polymer ?
#
loop_
_entity_poly.entity_id
_entity_poly.type
_entity_poly.pdbx_seq_one_letter_code
_entity_poly.pdbx_strand_id
1 'polypeptide(L)'
;MASTISWLDASVEEQRRMREIVELFLDRESRDELGIGVIRDAIADGLFPGTSTLLTRARYLLFIPWCYQLAVASSDPAWTADWHERRLIAPLSGLDGAFGRVSGTGLKRLPGSVYWAPLTRWGILLDPDAALSPVPHRLREDDAARRPASAWVASLPPVPEGFPSEVPGGFDLTLVEARFLRDRMLATADDSLLAWLLDHRPSGSGDLWQEPAVLGAPGEIAALVHHGRMFAAALHGAALVYNLLLAEELPALGLTPPPRLPDYRQRLEDWAANAETIGLLDWSTAWLWRWLAQQAVRVPPATRVFVEGGSVSSATRAPTTLPTPRRSGASSGSGSGGTSVPRPGSATADASPSGAARRARWSWSSAGHRPGASCSTSTTAWNAMLEPDNRSALTELLRPPRGWRLEHAVGTTFTLDLQAALRVPMSLAAQRDRVDDELGVLGSIARAADRIDVFAQAGALSFGHPRTDLVVFLEPMIHPVTTRPGGVFHPKVWFLEFARDDERCYRFLCASRNLTFDRSWDAAVRLDGTPSSHPDAPARNAPLTRLLLALPTLTVNPMPTGRRRSLEALAGRLAAVEWEHPDGVSDLGFEVWGLGEDPEPQLKGGRMLVVSPFVSEGGLRKLGALRRPSHLISRAETLDQLPSTALGPRLHLTSFDASTGLTEPDDDGTAGSHAGEQLTGLHAKLTVVEYWGSAYARIGSQNATDAGLTRNVEAMVTLRGRIDTLGIDATVSALGDLLIDHEQQPLPEPDPHAELDRMLDRALATVAATPVRIRTEPMAEGFRLLVGADPSVPGASPDVTLDWAPVTVEGQRRAWPPGPHSAPTVVEGLELAEVTPFLLVTARAEGRFRSTVLLARLENDPAGRQEAIVARKLGDPAAFQRFVALLLEFERLGEAAATTTGWGATGPGGSPLDATGLFEPLVQAVAGDHAGLADVDRLVRYLRDSKRDVLPEGFDALWAALWQAHRSLAKEAGR
;
A
#
# COMPACT_ATOMS: atom_id res chain seq x y z
N MET A 1 -18.81 -24.41 -1.99
CA MET A 1 -17.44 -24.28 -1.44
C MET A 1 -16.71 -25.46 -2.00
N ALA A 2 -15.53 -25.26 -2.56
CA ALA A 2 -14.73 -26.36 -3.08
C ALA A 2 -13.32 -26.13 -2.57
N SER A 3 -12.72 -27.17 -2.00
CA SER A 3 -11.31 -27.17 -1.63
C SER A 3 -10.44 -27.07 -2.89
N THR A 4 -9.38 -26.29 -2.85
CA THR A 4 -8.56 -25.98 -4.03
C THR A 4 -7.07 -26.06 -3.74
N ILE A 5 -6.31 -26.33 -4.81
CA ILE A 5 -4.86 -26.17 -4.88
C ILE A 5 -4.61 -25.10 -5.94
N SER A 6 -4.00 -23.98 -5.56
CA SER A 6 -3.83 -22.82 -6.44
C SER A 6 -2.52 -22.07 -6.17
N TRP A 7 -2.17 -21.18 -7.08
CA TRP A 7 -1.13 -20.18 -6.87
C TRP A 7 -1.69 -18.99 -6.09
N LEU A 8 -0.87 -18.38 -5.23
CA LEU A 8 -1.19 -17.13 -4.55
C LEU A 8 -0.73 -15.94 -5.39
N ASP A 9 -1.66 -15.06 -5.75
CA ASP A 9 -1.36 -13.81 -6.45
C ASP A 9 -1.44 -12.61 -5.50
N ALA A 10 -0.66 -11.57 -5.80
CA ALA A 10 -0.80 -10.25 -5.20
C ALA A 10 -1.79 -9.45 -6.05
N SER A 11 -3.10 -9.57 -5.81
CA SER A 11 -4.09 -8.89 -6.65
C SER A 11 -3.85 -7.37 -6.71
N VAL A 12 -3.69 -6.88 -7.94
CA VAL A 12 -3.39 -5.46 -8.24
C VAL A 12 -4.53 -4.56 -7.76
N GLU A 13 -5.76 -5.05 -7.84
CA GLU A 13 -6.96 -4.32 -7.44
C GLU A 13 -7.09 -4.20 -5.91
N GLU A 14 -6.69 -5.23 -5.15
CA GLU A 14 -6.64 -5.15 -3.69
C GLU A 14 -5.52 -4.23 -3.22
N GLN A 15 -4.36 -4.26 -3.87
CA GLN A 15 -3.26 -3.32 -3.64
C GLN A 15 -3.68 -1.87 -3.93
N ARG A 16 -4.49 -1.65 -4.98
CA ARG A 16 -5.07 -0.34 -5.30
C ARG A 16 -6.04 0.12 -4.22
N ARG A 17 -7.05 -0.68 -3.85
CA ARG A 17 -8.00 -0.33 -2.77
C ARG A 17 -7.30 -0.10 -1.44
N MET A 18 -6.30 -0.92 -1.13
CA MET A 18 -5.49 -0.77 0.08
C MET A 18 -4.66 0.50 0.05
N ARG A 19 -4.05 0.83 -1.10
CA ARG A 19 -3.33 2.10 -1.26
C ARG A 19 -4.28 3.28 -1.12
N GLU A 20 -5.46 3.26 -1.71
CA GLU A 20 -6.44 4.35 -1.58
C GLU A 20 -6.82 4.57 -0.10
N ILE A 21 -7.07 3.50 0.67
CA ILE A 21 -7.35 3.61 2.11
C ILE A 21 -6.11 4.01 2.91
N VAL A 22 -4.94 3.45 2.61
CA VAL A 22 -3.70 3.81 3.32
C VAL A 22 -3.29 5.25 3.01
N GLU A 23 -3.39 5.70 1.75
CA GLU A 23 -3.17 7.08 1.28
C GLU A 23 -4.07 8.08 1.99
N LEU A 24 -5.30 7.68 2.36
CA LEU A 24 -6.20 8.45 3.23
C LEU A 24 -5.63 8.69 4.65
N PHE A 25 -4.78 7.80 5.15
CA PHE A 25 -4.12 7.90 6.47
C PHE A 25 -2.61 8.24 6.39
N LEU A 26 -2.05 8.33 5.19
CA LEU A 26 -0.66 8.75 4.96
C LEU A 26 -0.60 10.27 4.86
N ASP A 27 0.28 10.89 5.66
CA ASP A 27 0.51 12.32 5.55
C ASP A 27 1.14 12.66 4.19
N ARG A 28 0.43 13.47 3.39
CA ARG A 28 1.05 14.43 2.47
C ARG A 28 0.34 15.78 2.48
N GLU A 29 1.06 16.77 2.94
CA GLU A 29 0.78 18.21 2.83
C GLU A 29 0.69 18.68 1.37
N SER A 30 -0.38 19.39 1.02
CA SER A 30 -0.42 20.83 0.72
C SER A 30 -1.89 21.16 0.44
N ARG A 31 -2.54 21.95 1.31
CA ARG A 31 -3.98 22.25 1.17
C ARG A 31 -4.20 23.20 0.00
N ASP A 32 -4.83 22.70 -1.06
CA ASP A 32 -5.38 23.51 -2.16
C ASP A 32 -6.92 23.48 -2.16
N GLU A 33 -7.52 23.78 -1.00
CA GLU A 33 -8.99 23.78 -0.80
C GLU A 33 -9.71 24.83 -1.69
N LEU A 34 -8.95 25.74 -2.32
CA LEU A 34 -9.46 26.75 -3.24
C LEU A 34 -9.24 26.39 -4.72
N GLY A 35 -8.60 25.25 -5.04
CA GLY A 35 -8.31 24.80 -6.42
C GLY A 35 -7.36 25.71 -7.20
N ILE A 36 -6.57 26.52 -6.50
CA ILE A 36 -5.66 27.54 -7.03
C ILE A 36 -4.40 26.90 -7.63
N GLY A 37 -3.97 25.76 -7.08
CA GLY A 37 -2.82 24.99 -7.52
C GLY A 37 -2.90 24.62 -8.99
N VAL A 38 -4.09 24.27 -9.48
CA VAL A 38 -4.31 23.94 -10.90
C VAL A 38 -3.98 25.12 -11.84
N ILE A 39 -4.31 26.35 -11.44
CA ILE A 39 -3.99 27.56 -12.21
C ILE A 39 -2.51 27.90 -12.10
N ARG A 40 -1.95 27.82 -10.89
CA ARG A 40 -0.52 28.06 -10.64
C ARG A 40 0.35 27.12 -11.47
N ASP A 41 0.03 25.84 -11.46
CA ASP A 41 0.81 24.79 -12.12
C ASP A 41 0.72 24.94 -13.63
N ALA A 42 -0.46 25.25 -14.18
CA ALA A 42 -0.60 25.57 -15.59
C ALA A 42 0.25 26.78 -16.03
N ILE A 43 0.24 27.88 -15.27
CA ILE A 43 1.07 29.05 -15.57
C ILE A 43 2.56 28.71 -15.45
N ALA A 44 2.96 27.97 -14.43
CA ALA A 44 4.34 27.55 -14.22
C ALA A 44 4.83 26.64 -15.36
N ASP A 45 4.02 25.69 -15.80
CA ASP A 45 4.33 24.79 -16.93
C ASP A 45 4.35 25.54 -18.27
N GLY A 46 3.50 26.56 -18.46
CA GLY A 46 3.54 27.40 -19.65
C GLY A 46 4.79 28.28 -19.72
N LEU A 47 5.27 28.80 -18.58
CA LEU A 47 6.48 29.63 -18.52
C LEU A 47 7.76 28.78 -18.56
N PHE A 48 7.81 27.71 -17.78
CA PHE A 48 9.00 26.88 -17.57
C PHE A 48 8.68 25.38 -17.70
N PRO A 49 8.28 24.91 -18.91
CA PRO A 49 7.86 23.53 -19.12
C PRO A 49 8.96 22.53 -18.80
N GLY A 50 8.62 21.50 -18.03
CA GLY A 50 9.56 20.46 -17.62
C GLY A 50 10.49 20.86 -16.48
N THR A 51 10.27 22.01 -15.85
CA THR A 51 10.98 22.40 -14.62
C THR A 51 10.12 22.14 -13.38
N SER A 52 10.77 22.09 -12.21
CA SER A 52 10.08 22.01 -10.92
C SER A 52 10.92 22.71 -9.87
N THR A 53 10.28 23.25 -8.83
CA THR A 53 10.97 23.82 -7.65
C THR A 53 11.77 22.77 -6.88
N LEU A 54 11.53 21.48 -7.13
CA LEU A 54 12.32 20.37 -6.59
C LEU A 54 13.64 20.14 -7.34
N LEU A 55 13.81 20.72 -8.53
CA LEU A 55 15.06 20.62 -9.28
C LEU A 55 16.10 21.57 -8.68
N THR A 56 17.21 20.99 -8.22
CA THR A 56 18.27 21.73 -7.54
C THR A 56 19.41 22.15 -8.49
N ARG A 57 19.77 21.31 -9.48
CA ARG A 57 20.93 21.51 -10.38
C ARG A 57 20.70 20.84 -11.74
N ALA A 58 21.00 21.55 -12.82
CA ALA A 58 20.78 21.07 -14.19
C ALA A 58 21.61 19.82 -14.55
N ARG A 59 22.81 19.63 -13.99
CA ARG A 59 23.69 18.49 -14.31
C ARG A 59 23.14 17.13 -13.88
N TYR A 60 22.13 17.09 -13.00
CA TYR A 60 21.37 15.85 -12.72
C TYR A 60 20.64 15.30 -13.95
N LEU A 61 20.31 16.14 -14.94
CA LEU A 61 19.77 15.72 -16.23
C LEU A 61 20.76 14.90 -17.08
N LEU A 62 22.02 14.81 -16.63
CA LEU A 62 23.06 13.98 -17.24
C LEU A 62 23.45 12.84 -16.31
N PHE A 63 23.55 13.09 -15.00
CA PHE A 63 23.88 12.05 -14.02
C PHE A 63 22.90 10.88 -14.04
N ILE A 64 21.59 11.18 -14.11
CA ILE A 64 20.57 10.14 -14.12
C ILE A 64 20.69 9.27 -15.39
N PRO A 65 20.68 9.82 -16.62
CA PRO A 65 20.96 9.03 -17.82
C PRO A 65 22.25 8.21 -17.74
N TRP A 66 23.34 8.77 -17.20
CA TRP A 66 24.60 8.05 -17.07
C TRP A 66 24.53 6.88 -16.09
N CYS A 67 23.82 7.00 -14.96
CA CYS A 67 23.58 5.89 -14.04
C CYS A 67 22.89 4.73 -14.75
N TYR A 68 21.88 5.02 -15.57
CA TYR A 68 21.17 4.00 -16.33
C TYR A 68 22.00 3.45 -17.48
N GLN A 69 22.79 4.27 -18.18
CA GLN A 69 23.71 3.79 -19.24
C GLN A 69 24.76 2.81 -18.70
N LEU A 70 25.30 3.05 -17.51
CA LEU A 70 26.23 2.12 -16.85
C LEU A 70 25.54 0.83 -16.40
N ALA A 71 24.25 0.90 -16.12
CA ALA A 71 23.45 -0.24 -15.67
C ALA A 71 22.96 -1.15 -16.81
N VAL A 72 23.00 -0.71 -18.08
CA VAL A 72 22.48 -1.46 -19.25
C VAL A 72 23.11 -2.84 -19.39
N ALA A 73 24.37 -3.01 -19.00
CA ALA A 73 25.09 -4.30 -19.08
C ALA A 73 24.86 -5.21 -17.86
N SER A 74 24.09 -4.77 -16.86
CA SER A 74 23.81 -5.53 -15.64
C SER A 74 22.64 -6.50 -15.83
N SER A 75 22.63 -7.59 -15.05
CA SER A 75 21.50 -8.53 -14.97
C SER A 75 20.27 -7.90 -14.31
N ASP A 76 20.47 -6.84 -13.50
CA ASP A 76 19.40 -6.01 -12.92
C ASP A 76 19.72 -4.52 -13.14
N PRO A 77 19.38 -3.96 -14.31
CA PRO A 77 19.67 -2.56 -14.63
C PRO A 77 18.97 -1.57 -13.70
N ALA A 78 17.78 -1.91 -13.18
CA ALA A 78 17.02 -1.02 -12.31
C ALA A 78 17.68 -0.89 -10.94
N TRP A 79 18.03 -2.02 -10.31
CA TRP A 79 18.77 -2.00 -9.04
C TRP A 79 20.15 -1.39 -9.20
N THR A 80 20.84 -1.70 -10.31
CA THR A 80 22.19 -1.18 -10.58
C THR A 80 22.17 0.34 -10.82
N ALA A 81 21.14 0.86 -11.50
CA ALA A 81 20.94 2.29 -11.67
C ALA A 81 20.63 2.99 -10.33
N ASP A 82 19.73 2.41 -9.50
CA ASP A 82 19.44 2.90 -8.14
C ASP A 82 20.71 2.91 -7.27
N TRP A 83 21.53 1.87 -7.38
CA TRP A 83 22.80 1.77 -6.68
C TRP A 83 23.82 2.82 -7.17
N HIS A 84 23.96 3.02 -8.48
CA HIS A 84 24.80 4.07 -9.05
C HIS A 84 24.34 5.46 -8.58
N GLU A 85 23.03 5.67 -8.51
CA GLU A 85 22.44 6.91 -8.05
C GLU A 85 22.72 7.16 -6.56
N ARG A 86 22.64 6.12 -5.72
CA ARG A 86 23.03 6.21 -4.31
C ARG A 86 24.54 6.45 -4.15
N ARG A 87 25.37 5.88 -5.02
CA ARG A 87 26.81 6.13 -5.01
C ARG A 87 27.18 7.56 -5.39
N LEU A 88 26.37 8.25 -6.19
CA LEU A 88 26.56 9.68 -6.50
C LEU A 88 26.43 10.60 -5.29
N ILE A 89 25.74 10.17 -4.23
CA ILE A 89 25.51 11.01 -3.05
C ILE A 89 26.83 11.38 -2.37
N ALA A 90 27.77 10.44 -2.27
CA ALA A 90 29.05 10.64 -1.60
C ALA A 90 29.96 11.69 -2.29
N PRO A 91 30.28 11.58 -3.60
CA PRO A 91 31.14 12.56 -4.28
C PRO A 91 30.47 13.93 -4.48
N LEU A 92 29.14 14.01 -4.43
CA LEU A 92 28.41 15.28 -4.48
C LEU A 92 28.20 15.90 -3.09
N SER A 93 28.54 15.17 -2.02
CA SER A 93 28.38 15.63 -0.64
C SER A 93 29.17 16.92 -0.38
N GLY A 94 28.52 17.91 0.22
CA GLY A 94 29.12 19.21 0.51
C GLY A 94 29.00 20.26 -0.60
N LEU A 95 28.67 19.87 -1.83
CA LEU A 95 28.36 20.82 -2.91
C LEU A 95 26.98 21.47 -2.68
N ASP A 96 26.85 22.72 -3.08
CA ASP A 96 25.56 23.42 -2.99
C ASP A 96 24.57 22.87 -4.02
N GLY A 97 23.32 22.62 -3.61
CA GLY A 97 22.29 21.99 -4.44
C GLY A 97 22.36 20.46 -4.57
N ALA A 98 23.25 19.78 -3.83
CA ALA A 98 23.27 18.32 -3.77
C ALA A 98 22.06 17.77 -2.97
N PHE A 99 21.39 16.75 -3.51
CA PHE A 99 20.42 15.98 -2.73
C PHE A 99 21.13 15.28 -1.56
N GLY A 100 20.54 15.35 -0.37
CA GLY A 100 21.10 14.71 0.83
C GLY A 100 22.19 15.50 1.55
N ARG A 101 22.38 16.80 1.24
CA ARG A 101 23.36 17.68 1.92
C ARG A 101 23.29 17.63 3.46
N VAL A 102 22.11 17.43 4.04
CA VAL A 102 21.89 17.32 5.50
C VAL A 102 21.59 15.88 5.95
N SER A 103 21.17 14.99 5.04
CA SER A 103 20.64 13.64 5.36
C SER A 103 21.50 12.47 4.87
N GLY A 104 22.58 12.72 4.13
CA GLY A 104 23.49 11.69 3.60
C GLY A 104 22.77 10.64 2.72
N THR A 105 23.20 9.39 2.82
CA THR A 105 22.64 8.24 2.06
C THR A 105 21.24 7.79 2.51
N GLY A 106 20.68 8.41 3.56
CA GLY A 106 19.33 8.14 4.10
C GLY A 106 18.21 8.96 3.46
N LEU A 107 18.36 9.35 2.19
CA LEU A 107 17.37 10.17 1.47
C LEU A 107 16.03 9.44 1.33
N LYS A 108 14.93 10.10 1.77
CA LYS A 108 13.54 9.62 1.58
C LYS A 108 13.11 9.60 0.10
N ARG A 109 13.83 10.30 -0.80
CA ARG A 109 13.59 10.38 -2.26
C ARG A 109 14.93 10.54 -3.00
N LEU A 110 15.16 9.72 -4.02
CA LEU A 110 16.36 9.77 -4.87
C LEU A 110 16.19 10.82 -6.01
N PRO A 111 17.25 11.53 -6.43
CA PRO A 111 17.21 12.45 -7.58
C PRO A 111 16.45 11.96 -8.83
N GLY A 112 16.58 10.69 -9.23
CA GLY A 112 15.91 10.07 -10.37
C GLY A 112 14.40 10.19 -10.29
N SER A 113 13.84 10.05 -9.08
CA SER A 113 12.39 10.25 -8.83
C SER A 113 11.91 11.69 -9.05
N VAL A 114 12.83 12.66 -9.08
CA VAL A 114 12.54 14.09 -9.29
C VAL A 114 12.83 14.52 -10.74
N TYR A 115 13.89 13.98 -11.36
CA TYR A 115 14.35 14.39 -12.69
C TYR A 115 13.76 13.55 -13.85
N TRP A 116 13.06 12.45 -13.57
CA TRP A 116 12.47 11.58 -14.60
C TRP A 116 11.49 12.30 -15.54
N ALA A 117 10.59 13.10 -14.98
CA ALA A 117 9.61 13.87 -15.76
C ALA A 117 10.28 14.93 -16.66
N PRO A 118 11.24 15.76 -16.16
CA PRO A 118 12.05 16.63 -17.01
C PRO A 118 12.80 15.91 -18.14
N LEU A 119 13.40 14.75 -17.86
CA LEU A 119 14.14 13.95 -18.85
C LEU A 119 13.25 13.50 -20.01
N THR A 120 12.01 13.11 -19.70
CA THR A 120 11.00 12.74 -20.69
C THR A 120 10.51 13.97 -21.45
N ARG A 121 10.17 15.05 -20.73
CA ARG A 121 9.64 16.29 -21.31
C ARG A 121 10.60 16.93 -22.31
N TRP A 122 11.91 16.93 -22.02
CA TRP A 122 12.93 17.47 -22.92
C TRP A 122 13.45 16.43 -23.94
N GLY A 123 12.84 15.24 -23.98
CA GLY A 123 13.18 14.13 -24.88
C GLY A 123 14.65 13.69 -24.80
N ILE A 124 15.25 13.79 -23.62
CA ILE A 124 16.53 13.17 -23.30
C ILE A 124 16.31 11.66 -23.12
N LEU A 125 15.21 11.31 -22.47
CA LEU A 125 14.63 9.97 -22.42
C LEU A 125 13.60 9.83 -23.54
N LEU A 126 13.85 8.94 -24.49
CA LEU A 126 13.00 8.69 -25.66
C LEU A 126 12.05 7.52 -25.43
N ASP A 127 12.50 6.51 -24.68
CA ASP A 127 11.73 5.32 -24.35
C ASP A 127 11.95 5.00 -22.86
N PRO A 128 11.04 5.48 -21.98
CA PRO A 128 11.11 5.23 -20.54
C PRO A 128 11.10 3.75 -20.17
N ASP A 129 10.44 2.91 -20.96
CA ASP A 129 10.33 1.47 -20.70
C ASP A 129 11.63 0.76 -21.06
N ALA A 130 12.27 1.15 -22.17
CA ALA A 130 13.57 0.62 -22.57
C ALA A 130 14.72 1.06 -21.63
N ALA A 131 14.59 2.19 -20.92
CA ALA A 131 15.58 2.61 -19.93
C ALA A 131 15.57 1.73 -18.66
N LEU A 132 14.49 0.98 -18.44
CA LEU A 132 14.23 0.21 -17.22
C LEU A 132 14.28 -1.32 -17.45
N SER A 133 14.50 -1.80 -18.68
CA SER A 133 14.42 -3.22 -19.06
C SER A 133 15.73 -3.80 -19.64
N PRO A 134 16.17 -5.01 -19.24
CA PRO A 134 17.39 -5.66 -19.73
C PRO A 134 17.27 -6.40 -21.08
N VAL A 135 16.09 -6.44 -21.74
CA VAL A 135 15.88 -7.28 -22.95
C VAL A 135 15.60 -6.42 -24.19
N PRO A 136 16.27 -6.64 -25.34
CA PRO A 136 15.83 -6.04 -26.59
C PRO A 136 14.47 -6.64 -26.96
N HIS A 137 13.41 -5.85 -26.83
CA HIS A 137 12.05 -6.28 -27.17
C HIS A 137 12.01 -6.94 -28.55
N ARG A 138 11.75 -8.26 -28.61
CA ARG A 138 11.31 -8.91 -29.85
C ARG A 138 9.84 -8.56 -30.06
N LEU A 139 9.58 -7.51 -30.83
CA LEU A 139 8.24 -7.16 -31.32
C LEU A 139 7.96 -7.84 -32.67
N ARG A 140 6.68 -7.95 -33.01
CA ARG A 140 6.16 -8.37 -34.33
C ARG A 140 6.86 -7.56 -35.44
N GLU A 141 7.10 -8.18 -36.58
CA GLU A 141 7.91 -7.66 -37.70
C GLU A 141 7.50 -6.25 -38.20
N ASP A 142 6.30 -5.76 -37.89
CA ASP A 142 5.78 -4.48 -38.36
C ASP A 142 6.13 -3.25 -37.48
N ASP A 143 6.51 -3.40 -36.20
CA ASP A 143 6.81 -2.26 -35.28
C ASP A 143 8.32 -1.96 -35.10
N ALA A 144 9.19 -2.86 -35.54
CA ALA A 144 10.65 -2.71 -35.41
C ALA A 144 11.23 -1.51 -36.18
N ALA A 145 10.49 -1.00 -37.18
CA ALA A 145 10.94 0.11 -38.02
C ALA A 145 10.78 1.50 -37.38
N ARG A 146 10.08 1.64 -36.24
CA ARG A 146 9.73 2.94 -35.65
C ARG A 146 10.33 3.24 -34.27
N ARG A 147 10.97 2.28 -33.58
CA ARG A 147 11.57 2.52 -32.26
C ARG A 147 13.02 3.05 -32.35
N PRO A 148 13.41 3.99 -31.47
CA PRO A 148 14.80 4.42 -31.36
C PRO A 148 15.67 3.26 -30.84
N ALA A 149 16.88 3.12 -31.37
CA ALA A 149 17.82 2.04 -31.01
C ALA A 149 18.36 2.11 -29.57
N SER A 150 18.04 3.18 -28.83
CA SER A 150 18.46 3.44 -27.46
C SER A 150 17.32 4.14 -26.73
N ALA A 151 17.14 3.81 -25.44
CA ALA A 151 16.21 4.50 -24.55
C ALA A 151 16.54 5.99 -24.39
N TRP A 152 17.81 6.34 -24.56
CA TRP A 152 18.33 7.70 -24.47
C TRP A 152 18.63 8.28 -25.84
N VAL A 153 18.47 9.59 -25.99
CA VAL A 153 18.81 10.29 -27.23
C VAL A 153 20.28 10.06 -27.62
N ALA A 154 20.52 9.77 -28.91
CA ALA A 154 21.85 9.42 -29.40
C ALA A 154 22.90 10.54 -29.23
N SER A 155 22.45 11.80 -29.10
CA SER A 155 23.32 12.95 -28.86
C SER A 155 23.64 13.20 -27.38
N LEU A 156 23.24 12.31 -26.47
CA LEU A 156 23.55 12.40 -25.05
C LEU A 156 25.09 12.41 -24.85
N PRO A 157 25.65 13.37 -24.09
CA PRO A 157 27.08 13.38 -23.78
C PRO A 157 27.54 12.06 -23.13
N PRO A 158 28.75 11.56 -23.46
CA PRO A 158 29.23 10.30 -22.92
C PRO A 158 29.50 10.38 -21.41
N VAL A 159 29.42 9.22 -20.74
CA VAL A 159 29.73 9.09 -19.32
C VAL A 159 31.20 9.51 -19.05
N PRO A 160 31.46 10.43 -18.10
CA PRO A 160 32.82 10.82 -17.73
C PRO A 160 33.60 9.67 -17.08
N GLU A 161 34.93 9.68 -17.25
CA GLU A 161 35.82 8.73 -16.56
C GLU A 161 35.73 8.90 -15.04
N GLY A 162 35.69 7.78 -14.30
CA GLY A 162 35.57 7.76 -12.84
C GLY A 162 34.15 7.85 -12.28
N PHE A 163 33.14 8.18 -13.10
CA PHE A 163 31.74 8.21 -12.68
C PHE A 163 31.20 6.78 -12.37
N PRO A 164 30.35 6.57 -11.34
CA PRO A 164 29.80 7.55 -10.39
C PRO A 164 30.66 7.74 -9.12
N SER A 165 31.85 7.14 -9.03
CA SER A 165 32.70 7.24 -7.82
C SER A 165 33.36 8.61 -7.69
N GLU A 166 33.61 9.27 -8.81
CA GLU A 166 34.08 10.64 -8.92
C GLU A 166 33.18 11.42 -9.88
N VAL A 167 33.02 12.73 -9.62
CA VAL A 167 32.25 13.63 -10.49
C VAL A 167 33.11 14.83 -10.87
N PRO A 168 33.89 14.75 -11.96
CA PRO A 168 34.78 15.83 -12.40
C PRO A 168 34.00 17.13 -12.63
N GLY A 169 34.40 18.22 -11.96
CA GLY A 169 33.72 19.52 -12.03
C GLY A 169 32.42 19.62 -11.22
N GLY A 170 32.05 18.61 -10.43
CA GLY A 170 30.87 18.66 -9.56
C GLY A 170 29.59 18.96 -10.35
N PHE A 171 28.92 20.07 -10.06
CA PHE A 171 27.71 20.49 -10.78
C PHE A 171 27.96 21.41 -11.98
N ASP A 172 29.22 21.82 -12.24
CA ASP A 172 29.52 22.72 -13.34
C ASP A 172 29.37 22.00 -14.68
N LEU A 173 28.52 22.56 -15.55
CA LEU A 173 28.30 22.05 -16.89
C LEU A 173 29.48 22.39 -17.80
N THR A 174 29.97 21.41 -18.55
CA THR A 174 30.90 21.71 -19.65
C THR A 174 30.17 22.45 -20.79
N LEU A 175 30.92 23.11 -21.68
CA LEU A 175 30.33 23.78 -22.84
C LEU A 175 29.52 22.81 -23.73
N VAL A 176 29.94 21.55 -23.83
CA VAL A 176 29.25 20.51 -24.60
C VAL A 176 27.95 20.11 -23.93
N GLU A 177 27.99 19.85 -22.61
CA GLU A 177 26.83 19.51 -21.79
C GLU A 177 25.78 20.64 -21.80
N ALA A 178 26.22 21.89 -21.64
CA ALA A 178 25.35 23.05 -21.64
C ALA A 178 24.67 23.28 -23.00
N ARG A 179 25.40 23.09 -24.11
CA ARG A 179 24.83 23.17 -25.46
C ARG A 179 23.82 22.06 -25.70
N PHE A 180 24.14 20.82 -25.30
CA PHE A 180 23.21 19.70 -25.41
C PHE A 180 21.89 19.99 -24.68
N LEU A 181 21.94 20.39 -23.40
CA LEU A 181 20.73 20.69 -22.63
C LEU A 181 19.94 21.86 -23.24
N ARG A 182 20.62 22.93 -23.68
CA ARG A 182 19.97 24.06 -24.36
C ARG A 182 19.24 23.61 -25.62
N ASP A 183 19.89 22.83 -26.48
CA ASP A 183 19.30 22.38 -27.74
C ASP A 183 18.09 21.45 -27.50
N ARG A 184 18.15 20.59 -26.48
CA ARG A 184 17.01 19.75 -26.07
C ARG A 184 15.83 20.56 -25.54
N MET A 185 16.08 21.56 -24.70
CA MET A 185 15.05 22.45 -24.17
C MET A 185 14.43 23.31 -25.28
N LEU A 186 15.23 23.91 -26.16
CA LEU A 186 14.73 24.70 -27.29
C LEU A 186 13.88 23.86 -28.26
N ALA A 187 14.21 22.59 -28.46
CA ALA A 187 13.45 21.70 -29.33
C ALA A 187 12.10 21.24 -28.77
N THR A 188 11.84 21.41 -27.47
CA THR A 188 10.65 20.87 -26.78
C THR A 188 9.83 21.91 -26.03
N ALA A 189 10.30 23.16 -26.00
CA ALA A 189 9.71 24.27 -25.25
C ALA A 189 9.74 25.60 -26.03
N ASP A 190 9.72 25.53 -27.36
CA ASP A 190 9.89 26.65 -28.31
C ASP A 190 8.99 27.87 -28.04
N ASP A 191 7.76 27.66 -27.56
CA ASP A 191 6.80 28.74 -27.24
C ASP A 191 6.76 29.15 -25.75
N SER A 192 7.86 28.96 -25.00
CA SER A 192 7.90 29.24 -23.56
C SER A 192 8.91 30.33 -23.15
N LEU A 193 8.72 30.89 -21.95
CA LEU A 193 9.69 31.81 -21.37
C LEU A 193 11.06 31.14 -21.16
N LEU A 194 11.08 29.85 -20.83
CA LEU A 194 12.32 29.07 -20.72
C LEU A 194 13.14 29.11 -22.02
N ALA A 195 12.53 28.85 -23.17
CA ALA A 195 13.23 28.90 -24.46
C ALA A 195 13.73 30.32 -24.77
N TRP A 196 12.91 31.34 -24.53
CA TRP A 196 13.31 32.72 -24.71
C TRP A 196 14.55 33.11 -23.89
N LEU A 197 14.59 32.71 -22.61
CA LEU A 197 15.68 33.01 -21.68
C LEU A 197 16.97 32.22 -21.98
N LEU A 198 16.88 31.10 -22.68
CA LEU A 198 18.06 30.37 -23.16
C LEU A 198 18.82 31.14 -24.26
N ASP A 199 18.12 32.00 -25.00
CA ASP A 199 18.70 32.89 -26.01
C ASP A 199 18.97 34.31 -25.49
N HIS A 200 18.16 34.77 -24.53
CA HIS A 200 18.25 36.10 -23.92
C HIS A 200 18.60 35.96 -22.44
N ARG A 201 19.89 35.87 -22.15
CA ARG A 201 20.37 35.61 -20.79
C ARG A 201 19.91 36.69 -19.80
N PRO A 202 19.33 36.29 -18.66
CA PRO A 202 18.99 37.22 -17.60
C PRO A 202 20.25 37.80 -16.94
N SER A 203 20.13 39.03 -16.45
CA SER A 203 21.15 39.79 -15.71
C SER A 203 21.33 39.30 -14.26
N GLY A 204 20.37 38.54 -13.73
CA GLY A 204 20.45 37.95 -12.38
C GLY A 204 19.91 38.85 -11.28
N SER A 205 18.96 39.73 -11.61
CA SER A 205 18.38 40.73 -10.68
C SER A 205 17.61 40.14 -9.49
N GLY A 206 17.26 38.84 -9.52
CA GLY A 206 16.58 38.12 -8.45
C GLY A 206 15.05 38.26 -8.45
N ASP A 207 14.49 39.27 -9.13
CA ASP A 207 13.05 39.43 -9.35
C ASP A 207 12.68 39.13 -10.80
N LEU A 208 11.98 38.01 -11.03
CA LEU A 208 11.55 37.57 -12.35
C LEU A 208 10.76 38.65 -13.10
N TRP A 209 9.94 39.44 -12.38
CA TRP A 209 9.01 40.39 -12.98
C TRP A 209 9.67 41.69 -13.45
N GLN A 210 10.91 41.94 -13.03
CA GLN A 210 11.68 43.14 -13.35
C GLN A 210 12.91 42.84 -14.20
N GLU A 211 13.16 41.56 -14.48
CA GLU A 211 14.30 41.11 -15.26
C GLU A 211 14.17 41.61 -16.73
N PRO A 212 15.13 42.42 -17.24
CA PRO A 212 15.04 42.97 -18.59
C PRO A 212 14.84 41.94 -19.69
N ALA A 213 15.45 40.75 -19.55
CA ALA A 213 15.27 39.66 -20.51
C ALA A 213 13.82 39.12 -20.54
N VAL A 214 13.15 39.06 -19.40
CA VAL A 214 11.75 38.63 -19.27
C VAL A 214 10.81 39.70 -19.85
N LEU A 215 11.07 40.98 -19.55
CA LEU A 215 10.28 42.11 -20.07
C LEU A 215 10.40 42.26 -21.60
N GLY A 216 11.48 41.75 -22.19
CA GLY A 216 11.68 41.72 -23.63
C GLY A 216 10.98 40.57 -24.38
N ALA A 217 10.31 39.65 -23.67
CA ALA A 217 9.65 38.51 -24.30
C ALA A 217 8.53 38.93 -25.27
N PRO A 218 8.39 38.31 -26.44
CA PRO A 218 7.38 38.69 -27.43
C PRO A 218 6.04 37.94 -27.25
N GLY A 219 4.98 38.47 -27.88
CA GLY A 219 3.76 37.73 -28.18
C GLY A 219 3.03 37.13 -26.96
N GLU A 220 2.63 35.87 -27.06
CA GLU A 220 1.89 35.16 -26.01
C GLU A 220 2.72 34.92 -24.73
N ILE A 221 4.06 34.87 -24.84
CA ILE A 221 4.95 34.71 -23.68
C ILE A 221 4.86 35.96 -22.78
N ALA A 222 4.90 37.16 -23.36
CA ALA A 222 4.70 38.40 -22.60
C ALA A 222 3.32 38.45 -21.93
N ALA A 223 2.28 37.98 -22.62
CA ALA A 223 0.95 37.91 -22.04
C ALA A 223 0.90 36.94 -20.85
N LEU A 224 1.47 35.74 -20.98
CA LEU A 224 1.52 34.76 -19.90
C LEU A 224 2.32 35.26 -18.69
N VAL A 225 3.46 35.93 -18.93
CA VAL A 225 4.26 36.57 -17.87
C VAL A 225 3.44 37.65 -17.15
N HIS A 226 2.75 38.50 -17.91
CA HIS A 226 1.88 39.53 -17.33
C HIS A 226 0.80 38.89 -16.46
N HIS A 227 0.01 37.96 -17.00
CA HIS A 227 -1.07 37.31 -16.25
C HIS A 227 -0.56 36.48 -15.06
N GLY A 228 0.62 35.86 -15.17
CA GLY A 228 1.30 35.20 -14.06
C GLY A 228 1.69 36.16 -12.93
N ARG A 229 2.22 37.34 -13.27
CA ARG A 229 2.53 38.41 -12.30
C ARG A 229 1.28 38.87 -11.57
N MET A 230 0.20 39.13 -12.32
CA MET A 230 -1.05 39.62 -11.76
C MET A 230 -1.70 38.57 -10.85
N PHE A 231 -1.70 37.31 -11.28
CA PHE A 231 -2.20 36.18 -10.49
C PHE A 231 -1.39 36.00 -9.19
N ALA A 232 -0.05 36.00 -9.28
CA ALA A 232 0.82 35.90 -8.10
C ALA A 232 0.60 37.06 -7.12
N ALA A 233 0.46 38.30 -7.63
CA ALA A 233 0.16 39.46 -6.80
C ALA A 233 -1.22 39.37 -6.14
N ALA A 234 -2.25 38.90 -6.85
CA ALA A 234 -3.59 38.70 -6.29
C ALA A 234 -3.59 37.64 -5.17
N LEU A 235 -2.90 36.52 -5.37
CA LEU A 235 -2.76 35.47 -4.36
C LEU A 235 -1.96 35.92 -3.15
N HIS A 236 -0.90 36.71 -3.34
CA HIS A 236 -0.14 37.27 -2.24
C HIS A 236 -1.01 38.16 -1.36
N GLY A 237 -1.85 39.00 -1.96
CA GLY A 237 -2.83 39.81 -1.24
C GLY A 237 -3.84 38.97 -0.47
N ALA A 238 -4.41 37.95 -1.10
CA ALA A 238 -5.35 37.04 -0.44
C ALA A 238 -4.71 36.31 0.76
N ALA A 239 -3.45 35.88 0.64
CA ALA A 239 -2.70 35.27 1.73
C ALA A 239 -2.43 36.25 2.88
N LEU A 240 -2.11 37.51 2.57
CA LEU A 240 -1.92 38.56 3.59
C LEU A 240 -3.22 38.88 4.32
N VAL A 241 -4.34 38.99 3.61
CA VAL A 241 -5.67 39.19 4.20
C VAL A 241 -6.06 38.01 5.08
N TYR A 242 -5.87 36.79 4.61
CA TYR A 242 -6.10 35.58 5.39
C TYR A 242 -5.28 35.57 6.69
N ASN A 243 -3.97 35.84 6.58
CA ASN A 243 -3.08 35.88 7.74
C ASN A 243 -3.44 36.99 8.72
N LEU A 244 -3.89 38.16 8.23
CA LEU A 244 -4.36 39.26 9.06
C LEU A 244 -5.66 38.88 9.80
N LEU A 245 -6.66 38.35 9.07
CA LEU A 245 -7.92 37.87 9.64
C LEU A 245 -7.68 36.81 10.73
N LEU A 246 -6.83 35.83 10.42
CA LEU A 246 -6.45 34.80 11.38
C LEU A 246 -5.78 35.41 12.60
N ALA A 247 -4.83 36.33 12.40
CA ALA A 247 -4.11 36.97 13.50
C ALA A 247 -5.03 37.84 14.38
N GLU A 248 -6.08 38.44 13.83
CA GLU A 248 -7.10 39.22 14.55
C GLU A 248 -8.08 38.34 15.33
N GLU A 249 -8.38 37.13 14.85
CA GLU A 249 -9.28 36.16 15.51
C GLU A 249 -8.58 35.32 16.59
N LEU A 250 -7.27 35.11 16.51
CA LEU A 250 -6.50 34.32 17.50
C LEU A 250 -6.71 34.76 18.97
N PRO A 251 -6.71 36.07 19.32
CA PRO A 251 -7.03 36.52 20.67
C PRO A 251 -8.45 36.19 21.12
N ALA A 252 -9.43 36.22 20.22
CA ALA A 252 -10.82 35.86 20.52
C ALA A 252 -10.98 34.35 20.79
N LEU A 253 -10.08 33.54 20.25
CA LEU A 253 -9.98 32.09 20.48
C LEU A 253 -9.09 31.71 21.67
N GLY A 254 -8.59 32.70 22.44
CA GLY A 254 -7.74 32.45 23.62
C GLY A 254 -6.33 31.95 23.29
N LEU A 255 -5.91 32.06 22.03
CA LEU A 255 -4.59 31.67 21.56
C LEU A 255 -3.66 32.90 21.49
N THR A 256 -2.41 32.73 21.91
CA THR A 256 -1.42 33.80 21.81
C THR A 256 -1.08 34.02 20.34
N PRO A 257 -1.36 35.20 19.77
CA PRO A 257 -1.01 35.47 18.39
C PRO A 257 0.51 35.42 18.22
N PRO A 258 1.01 34.97 17.05
CA PRO A 258 2.44 34.92 16.78
C PRO A 258 3.06 36.33 16.92
N PRO A 259 4.34 36.45 17.31
CA PRO A 259 5.01 37.72 17.63
C PRO A 259 5.13 38.74 16.47
N ARG A 260 4.47 38.52 15.33
CA ARG A 260 4.50 39.34 14.11
C ARG A 260 3.16 40.02 13.77
N LEU A 261 2.24 40.19 14.72
CA LEU A 261 0.95 40.89 14.48
C LEU A 261 1.07 42.29 13.85
N PRO A 262 2.02 43.17 14.25
CA PRO A 262 2.22 44.47 13.61
C PRO A 262 2.73 44.38 12.15
N ASP A 263 3.26 43.21 11.74
CA ASP A 263 3.91 42.96 10.44
C ASP A 263 2.89 42.80 9.29
N TYR A 264 1.70 42.24 9.55
CA TYR A 264 0.75 41.92 8.48
C TYR A 264 -0.02 43.13 7.93
N ARG A 265 -0.36 44.12 8.77
CA ARG A 265 -1.01 45.35 8.29
C ARG A 265 -0.07 46.18 7.42
N GLN A 266 1.18 46.35 7.85
CA GLN A 266 2.19 47.04 7.04
C GLN A 266 2.44 46.31 5.73
N ARG A 267 2.59 44.98 5.75
CA ARG A 267 2.78 44.18 4.52
C ARG A 267 1.58 44.24 3.58
N LEU A 268 0.37 44.38 4.10
CA LEU A 268 -0.84 44.57 3.29
C LEU A 268 -0.88 45.98 2.66
N GLU A 269 -0.44 47.02 3.38
CA GLU A 269 -0.28 48.38 2.83
C GLU A 269 0.80 48.42 1.73
N ASP A 270 1.97 47.80 1.98
CA ASP A 270 3.05 47.68 1.00
C ASP A 270 2.58 46.90 -0.24
N TRP A 271 1.81 45.82 -0.03
CA TRP A 271 1.18 45.08 -1.11
C TRP A 271 0.18 45.93 -1.88
N ALA A 272 -0.65 46.73 -1.21
CA ALA A 272 -1.65 47.58 -1.86
C ALA A 272 -0.99 48.67 -2.74
N ALA A 273 0.09 49.29 -2.25
CA ALA A 273 0.89 50.23 -3.03
C ALA A 273 1.52 49.58 -4.27
N ASN A 274 2.02 48.36 -4.13
CA ASN A 274 2.53 47.58 -5.27
C ASN A 274 1.41 47.16 -6.23
N ALA A 275 0.24 46.76 -5.73
CA ALA A 275 -0.92 46.37 -6.52
C ALA A 275 -1.42 47.53 -7.41
N GLU A 276 -1.41 48.76 -6.90
CA GLU A 276 -1.70 49.97 -7.68
C GLU A 276 -0.62 50.21 -8.74
N THR A 277 0.66 50.11 -8.36
CA THR A 277 1.80 50.33 -9.26
C THR A 277 1.81 49.36 -10.46
N ILE A 278 1.39 48.11 -10.25
CA ILE A 278 1.35 47.09 -11.32
C ILE A 278 0.00 47.04 -12.06
N GLY A 279 -0.97 47.88 -11.69
CA GLY A 279 -2.29 47.93 -12.32
C GLY A 279 -3.19 46.73 -11.99
N LEU A 280 -3.05 46.13 -10.80
CA LEU A 280 -3.81 44.93 -10.41
C LEU A 280 -5.31 45.15 -10.32
N LEU A 281 -5.73 46.38 -10.00
CA LEU A 281 -7.15 46.74 -9.90
C LEU A 281 -7.86 46.81 -11.25
N ASP A 282 -7.10 47.04 -12.33
CA ASP A 282 -7.62 47.11 -13.70
C ASP A 282 -7.37 45.79 -14.47
N TRP A 283 -6.93 44.74 -13.78
CA TRP A 283 -6.58 43.47 -14.40
C TRP A 283 -7.81 42.72 -14.93
N SER A 284 -7.81 42.45 -16.24
CA SER A 284 -8.82 41.61 -16.89
C SER A 284 -8.37 40.15 -16.96
N THR A 285 -9.15 39.24 -16.37
CA THR A 285 -8.84 37.79 -16.36
C THR A 285 -9.28 37.06 -17.63
N ALA A 286 -9.96 37.75 -18.57
CA ALA A 286 -10.55 37.14 -19.76
C ALA A 286 -9.52 36.45 -20.68
N TRP A 287 -8.31 37.01 -20.80
CA TRP A 287 -7.24 36.36 -21.55
C TRP A 287 -6.76 35.08 -20.85
N LEU A 288 -6.54 35.12 -19.53
CA LEU A 288 -6.08 33.98 -18.73
C LEU A 288 -7.05 32.79 -18.85
N TRP A 289 -8.36 33.02 -18.77
CA TRP A 289 -9.34 31.93 -18.90
C TRP A 289 -9.40 31.32 -20.29
N ARG A 290 -9.25 32.13 -21.34
CA ARG A 290 -9.17 31.61 -22.72
C ARG A 290 -7.90 30.78 -22.90
N TRP A 291 -6.78 31.25 -22.38
CA TRP A 291 -5.51 30.54 -22.44
C TRP A 291 -5.58 29.21 -21.66
N LEU A 292 -6.08 29.20 -20.43
CA LEU A 292 -6.25 27.95 -19.64
C LEU A 292 -7.17 26.94 -20.33
N ALA A 293 -8.24 27.41 -20.98
CA ALA A 293 -9.13 26.54 -21.75
C ALA A 293 -8.44 25.94 -22.99
N GLN A 294 -7.57 26.71 -23.66
CA GLN A 294 -6.76 26.21 -24.79
C GLN A 294 -5.75 25.15 -24.34
N GLN A 295 -5.23 25.26 -23.11
CA GLN A 295 -4.36 24.25 -22.49
C GLN A 295 -5.12 23.05 -21.91
N ALA A 296 -6.44 22.94 -22.14
CA ALA A 296 -7.32 21.90 -21.62
C ALA A 296 -7.35 21.80 -20.07
N VAL A 297 -7.04 22.89 -19.37
CA VAL A 297 -7.04 22.95 -17.90
C VAL A 297 -8.47 23.15 -17.39
N ARG A 298 -8.95 22.23 -16.54
CA ARG A 298 -10.27 22.34 -15.89
C ARG A 298 -10.15 23.08 -14.56
N VAL A 299 -10.73 24.28 -14.49
CA VAL A 299 -10.75 25.11 -13.28
C VAL A 299 -12.13 25.04 -12.62
N PRO A 300 -12.23 24.76 -11.30
CA PRO A 300 -13.51 24.76 -10.59
C PRO A 300 -14.22 26.12 -10.65
N PRO A 301 -15.58 26.15 -10.76
CA PRO A 301 -16.33 27.40 -10.79
C PRO A 301 -16.07 28.31 -9.57
N ALA A 302 -15.91 27.72 -8.38
CA ALA A 302 -15.62 28.47 -7.15
C ALA A 302 -14.24 29.14 -7.19
N THR A 303 -13.21 28.45 -7.70
CA THR A 303 -11.87 29.02 -7.92
C THR A 303 -11.93 30.19 -8.91
N ARG A 304 -12.68 30.02 -10.00
CA ARG A 304 -12.88 31.08 -10.98
C ARG A 304 -13.55 32.30 -10.38
N VAL A 305 -14.62 32.09 -9.62
CA VAL A 305 -15.31 33.17 -8.89
C VAL A 305 -14.41 33.80 -7.83
N PHE A 306 -13.52 33.06 -7.18
CA PHE A 306 -12.56 33.62 -6.23
C PHE A 306 -11.53 34.54 -6.91
N VAL A 307 -11.00 34.12 -8.06
CA VAL A 307 -10.04 34.90 -8.85
C VAL A 307 -10.70 36.11 -9.52
N GLU A 308 -11.94 35.98 -10.03
CA GLU A 308 -12.73 37.05 -10.66
C GLU A 308 -13.43 37.98 -9.65
N GLY A 309 -13.85 37.44 -8.51
CA GLY A 309 -14.78 38.06 -7.54
C GLY A 309 -14.15 39.03 -6.55
N GLY A 310 -12.86 39.35 -6.70
CA GLY A 310 -12.31 40.59 -6.16
C GLY A 310 -11.92 40.59 -4.69
N SER A 311 -11.10 39.64 -4.23
CA SER A 311 -10.28 39.89 -3.04
C SER A 311 -9.28 41.05 -3.27
N VAL A 312 -8.91 41.28 -4.54
CA VAL A 312 -8.09 42.44 -4.96
C VAL A 312 -8.86 43.77 -4.84
N SER A 313 -10.16 43.80 -5.17
CA SER A 313 -10.98 45.01 -5.09
C SER A 313 -11.50 45.30 -3.67
N SER A 314 -11.62 44.27 -2.82
CA SER A 314 -11.98 44.43 -1.41
C SER A 314 -10.77 44.73 -0.50
N ALA A 315 -9.59 44.17 -0.80
CA ALA A 315 -8.37 44.43 0.00
C ALA A 315 -7.79 45.84 -0.21
N THR A 316 -8.10 46.50 -1.33
CA THR A 316 -7.64 47.86 -1.65
C THR A 316 -8.62 48.96 -1.21
N ARG A 317 -9.89 48.61 -0.94
CA ARG A 317 -10.91 49.55 -0.42
C ARG A 317 -10.91 49.55 1.11
N ALA A 318 -9.95 50.28 1.66
CA ALA A 318 -9.79 50.69 3.07
C ALA A 318 -9.28 49.60 4.06
N PRO A 319 -8.11 49.79 4.70
CA PRO A 319 -7.57 48.90 5.75
C PRO A 319 -8.38 48.88 7.07
N THR A 320 -9.50 49.60 7.17
CA THR A 320 -10.09 49.96 8.46
C THR A 320 -11.49 49.41 8.72
N THR A 321 -12.17 48.81 7.73
CA THR A 321 -13.50 48.24 7.94
C THR A 321 -13.75 47.06 7.01
N LEU A 322 -13.32 45.87 7.42
CA LEU A 322 -13.90 44.63 6.89
C LEU A 322 -15.36 44.53 7.37
N PRO A 323 -16.29 44.01 6.55
CA PRO A 323 -17.68 43.88 6.94
C PRO A 323 -17.76 42.89 8.10
N THR A 324 -18.26 43.36 9.24
CA THR A 324 -18.62 42.50 10.37
C THR A 324 -19.64 41.48 9.88
N PRO A 325 -19.47 40.17 10.15
CA PRO A 325 -20.49 39.20 9.82
C PRO A 325 -21.78 39.59 10.54
N ARG A 326 -22.86 39.77 9.78
CA ARG A 326 -24.19 40.08 10.32
C ARG A 326 -24.57 38.96 11.29
N ARG A 327 -24.45 39.22 12.59
CA ARG A 327 -25.15 38.46 13.63
C ARG A 327 -26.65 38.58 13.34
N SER A 328 -27.29 37.49 12.93
CA SER A 328 -28.73 37.37 12.88
C SER A 328 -29.29 37.40 14.31
N GLY A 329 -29.54 38.60 14.81
CA GLY A 329 -30.29 38.84 16.03
C GLY A 329 -31.76 38.52 15.80
N ALA A 330 -32.33 37.75 16.74
CA ALA A 330 -33.75 37.48 16.85
C ALA A 330 -34.57 38.79 16.83
N SER A 331 -35.59 38.84 15.97
CA SER A 331 -36.70 39.79 16.14
C SER A 331 -38.02 39.01 16.12
N SER A 332 -38.71 39.10 17.25
CA SER A 332 -40.12 38.79 17.43
C SER A 332 -40.95 39.92 16.80
N GLY A 333 -42.03 39.56 16.10
CA GLY A 333 -42.94 40.56 15.53
C GLY A 333 -44.02 39.95 14.65
N SER A 334 -45.19 39.75 15.24
CA SER A 334 -46.48 39.43 14.64
C SER A 334 -46.90 40.37 13.49
N GLY A 335 -47.61 39.86 12.48
CA GLY A 335 -48.35 40.70 11.54
C GLY A 335 -48.99 39.96 10.37
N SER A 336 -50.31 39.79 10.44
CA SER A 336 -51.22 39.28 9.41
C SER A 336 -51.26 40.11 8.12
N GLY A 337 -51.55 39.47 6.97
CA GLY A 337 -52.09 40.15 5.79
C GLY A 337 -51.95 39.36 4.50
N GLY A 338 -53.03 38.71 4.06
CA GLY A 338 -53.10 38.01 2.77
C GLY A 338 -53.44 38.94 1.61
N THR A 339 -53.12 38.54 0.37
CA THR A 339 -53.96 38.70 -0.85
C THR A 339 -53.37 37.99 -2.08
N SER A 340 -54.23 37.21 -2.76
CA SER A 340 -54.40 36.97 -4.22
C SER A 340 -53.23 36.63 -5.17
N VAL A 341 -53.16 35.36 -5.61
CA VAL A 341 -53.42 34.80 -6.99
C VAL A 341 -53.36 35.82 -8.17
N PRO A 342 -52.70 35.53 -9.34
CA PRO A 342 -53.13 34.44 -10.23
C PRO A 342 -52.11 33.64 -11.08
N ARG A 343 -52.61 32.46 -11.47
CA ARG A 343 -52.17 31.56 -12.56
C ARG A 343 -52.17 32.23 -13.95
N PRO A 344 -51.51 31.61 -14.93
CA PRO A 344 -52.19 30.88 -16.02
C PRO A 344 -51.64 29.44 -16.15
N GLY A 345 -52.34 28.38 -16.58
CA GLY A 345 -53.41 28.26 -17.58
C GLY A 345 -52.82 27.79 -18.92
N SER A 346 -52.38 26.54 -19.05
CA SER A 346 -52.97 25.46 -19.90
C SER A 346 -53.14 25.75 -21.40
N ALA A 347 -52.52 24.93 -22.25
CA ALA A 347 -53.05 24.56 -23.57
C ALA A 347 -52.65 23.12 -23.94
N THR A 348 -53.65 22.38 -24.40
CA THR A 348 -53.74 20.95 -24.73
C THR A 348 -53.80 20.74 -26.25
N ALA A 349 -53.34 19.58 -26.74
CA ALA A 349 -53.87 18.81 -27.89
C ALA A 349 -53.02 17.52 -28.05
N ASP A 350 -53.45 16.34 -27.60
CA ASP A 350 -54.32 15.33 -28.25
C ASP A 350 -53.89 14.86 -29.66
N ALA A 351 -53.47 13.59 -29.75
CA ALA A 351 -53.97 12.59 -30.72
C ALA A 351 -53.38 11.18 -30.44
N SER A 352 -54.26 10.25 -30.07
CA SER A 352 -54.13 8.78 -30.18
C SER A 352 -54.71 8.33 -31.56
N PRO A 353 -54.72 7.04 -32.02
CA PRO A 353 -54.71 5.80 -31.23
C PRO A 353 -54.12 4.48 -31.82
N SER A 354 -54.06 3.48 -30.93
CA SER A 354 -54.39 2.04 -31.10
C SER A 354 -53.41 1.05 -31.77
N GLY A 355 -53.36 -0.16 -31.18
CA GLY A 355 -52.95 -1.41 -31.85
C GLY A 355 -52.04 -2.33 -31.03
N ALA A 356 -52.55 -2.98 -29.98
CA ALA A 356 -52.83 -4.43 -29.94
C ALA A 356 -51.64 -5.35 -29.61
N ALA A 357 -51.76 -6.01 -28.45
CA ALA A 357 -50.90 -7.05 -27.93
C ALA A 357 -51.00 -8.37 -28.74
N ARG A 358 -49.90 -9.12 -28.82
CA ARG A 358 -49.96 -10.58 -28.99
C ARG A 358 -48.72 -11.28 -28.44
N ARG A 359 -48.97 -12.14 -27.46
CA ARG A 359 -48.08 -13.21 -26.98
C ARG A 359 -47.90 -14.24 -28.10
N ALA A 360 -46.70 -14.79 -28.24
CA ALA A 360 -46.50 -16.09 -28.87
C ALA A 360 -45.34 -16.83 -28.19
N ARG A 361 -45.69 -17.97 -27.58
CA ARG A 361 -44.81 -19.13 -27.35
C ARG A 361 -44.37 -19.72 -28.70
N TRP A 362 -43.64 -20.84 -28.65
CA TRP A 362 -43.54 -21.99 -29.60
C TRP A 362 -42.04 -22.36 -29.69
N SER A 363 -41.58 -23.41 -29.00
CA SER A 363 -41.74 -24.88 -29.20
C SER A 363 -40.63 -25.46 -30.07
N TRP A 364 -40.00 -26.52 -29.54
CA TRP A 364 -39.00 -27.36 -30.19
C TRP A 364 -39.58 -28.18 -31.35
N SER A 365 -38.77 -28.39 -32.40
CA SER A 365 -38.90 -29.55 -33.29
C SER A 365 -37.58 -29.85 -34.01
N SER A 366 -37.31 -31.15 -34.08
CA SER A 366 -36.14 -31.84 -34.62
C SER A 366 -36.25 -32.18 -36.12
N ALA A 367 -35.13 -32.07 -36.83
CA ALA A 367 -34.69 -32.84 -38.02
C ALA A 367 -33.42 -32.12 -38.55
N GLY A 368 -32.23 -32.69 -38.76
CA GLY A 368 -31.83 -34.06 -39.04
C GLY A 368 -31.23 -34.10 -40.45
N HIS A 369 -29.92 -33.84 -40.61
CA HIS A 369 -29.11 -34.18 -41.81
C HIS A 369 -27.65 -34.46 -41.38
N ARG A 370 -27.19 -35.69 -41.64
CA ARG A 370 -25.78 -36.17 -41.62
C ARG A 370 -25.17 -35.94 -43.03
N PRO A 371 -23.84 -35.78 -43.24
CA PRO A 371 -22.84 -36.82 -42.87
C PRO A 371 -21.41 -36.31 -42.50
N GLY A 372 -20.59 -37.21 -41.95
CA GLY A 372 -19.13 -37.03 -41.87
C GLY A 372 -18.56 -37.45 -40.53
N ALA A 373 -18.19 -38.72 -40.39
CA ALA A 373 -17.52 -39.25 -39.21
C ALA A 373 -16.04 -38.83 -39.18
N SER A 374 -15.64 -38.13 -38.12
CA SER A 374 -14.29 -38.23 -37.56
C SER A 374 -14.42 -38.43 -36.06
N CYS A 375 -13.79 -39.51 -35.58
CA CYS A 375 -13.76 -39.89 -34.19
C CYS A 375 -12.75 -38.97 -33.48
N SER A 376 -13.22 -37.95 -32.77
CA SER A 376 -12.42 -37.29 -31.73
C SER A 376 -13.00 -37.69 -30.39
N THR A 377 -12.34 -38.62 -29.73
CA THR A 377 -12.50 -38.88 -28.29
C THR A 377 -12.35 -37.56 -27.55
N SER A 378 -13.45 -37.01 -27.02
CA SER A 378 -13.40 -35.93 -26.04
C SER A 378 -12.89 -36.52 -24.73
N THR A 379 -11.57 -36.51 -24.55
CA THR A 379 -10.96 -36.73 -23.25
C THR A 379 -11.32 -35.53 -22.39
N THR A 380 -12.13 -35.74 -21.35
CA THR A 380 -12.31 -34.75 -20.28
C THR A 380 -10.92 -34.47 -19.71
N ALA A 381 -10.34 -33.31 -20.02
CA ALA A 381 -9.06 -32.91 -19.46
C ALA A 381 -9.25 -32.71 -17.96
N TRP A 382 -8.56 -33.53 -17.16
CA TRP A 382 -8.45 -33.29 -15.73
C TRP A 382 -7.44 -32.17 -15.55
N ASN A 383 -7.80 -31.09 -14.85
CA ASN A 383 -6.86 -30.00 -14.56
C ASN A 383 -5.71 -30.54 -13.70
N ALA A 384 -4.47 -30.31 -14.13
CA ALA A 384 -3.31 -30.73 -13.36
C ALA A 384 -3.16 -29.88 -12.07
N MET A 385 -2.40 -30.39 -11.11
CA MET A 385 -2.07 -29.64 -9.91
C MET A 385 -1.22 -28.40 -10.25
N LEU A 386 -1.60 -27.22 -9.73
CA LEU A 386 -0.87 -25.95 -9.88
C LEU A 386 -0.75 -25.43 -11.33
N GLU A 387 -1.83 -25.47 -12.10
CA GLU A 387 -1.92 -24.75 -13.38
C GLU A 387 -1.62 -23.23 -13.19
N PRO A 388 -0.75 -22.62 -14.01
CA PRO A 388 -0.34 -21.22 -13.88
C PRO A 388 -1.48 -20.20 -13.84
N ASP A 389 -2.60 -20.50 -14.49
CA ASP A 389 -3.79 -19.63 -14.57
C ASP A 389 -4.69 -19.73 -13.33
N ASN A 390 -4.53 -20.78 -12.52
CA ASN A 390 -5.31 -20.97 -11.31
C ASN A 390 -4.71 -20.18 -10.14
N ARG A 391 -5.00 -18.87 -10.11
CA ARG A 391 -4.48 -17.91 -9.13
C ARG A 391 -5.57 -17.41 -8.19
N SER A 392 -5.21 -17.14 -6.94
CA SER A 392 -6.14 -16.56 -5.96
C SER A 392 -5.43 -15.57 -5.05
N ALA A 393 -6.11 -14.47 -4.69
CA ALA A 393 -5.58 -13.55 -3.69
C ALA A 393 -5.72 -14.15 -2.28
N LEU A 394 -4.80 -13.80 -1.37
CA LEU A 394 -4.89 -14.26 0.03
C LEU A 394 -6.23 -13.85 0.67
N THR A 395 -6.70 -12.63 0.46
CA THR A 395 -7.97 -12.15 1.06
C THR A 395 -9.19 -12.89 0.52
N GLU A 396 -9.16 -13.36 -0.73
CA GLU A 396 -10.20 -14.21 -1.31
C GLU A 396 -10.21 -15.59 -0.67
N LEU A 397 -9.03 -16.15 -0.38
CA LEU A 397 -8.94 -17.43 0.31
C LEU A 397 -9.40 -17.34 1.77
N LEU A 398 -9.24 -16.19 2.42
CA LEU A 398 -9.70 -15.94 3.80
C LEU A 398 -11.18 -15.51 3.88
N ARG A 399 -11.80 -15.16 2.73
CA ARG A 399 -13.17 -14.67 2.65
C ARG A 399 -14.20 -15.66 3.21
N PRO A 400 -15.11 -15.23 4.12
CA PRO A 400 -16.23 -16.06 4.53
C PRO A 400 -17.10 -16.47 3.33
N PRO A 401 -17.68 -17.67 3.35
CA PRO A 401 -18.70 -18.05 2.37
C PRO A 401 -19.91 -17.10 2.43
N ARG A 402 -20.65 -16.95 1.32
CA ARG A 402 -21.84 -16.06 1.27
C ARG A 402 -22.85 -16.41 2.37
N GLY A 403 -23.29 -15.42 3.14
CA GLY A 403 -24.20 -15.60 4.28
C GLY A 403 -23.55 -16.21 5.54
N TRP A 404 -22.22 -16.30 5.61
CA TRP A 404 -21.48 -16.74 6.81
C TRP A 404 -20.63 -15.60 7.36
N ARG A 405 -20.45 -15.57 8.68
CA ARG A 405 -19.58 -14.60 9.36
C ARG A 405 -18.35 -15.27 9.95
N LEU A 406 -17.22 -14.57 9.98
CA LEU A 406 -16.02 -15.04 10.67
C LEU A 406 -16.22 -14.99 12.18
N GLU A 407 -16.05 -16.12 12.87
CA GLU A 407 -16.05 -16.21 14.34
C GLU A 407 -14.64 -16.08 14.92
N HIS A 408 -13.67 -16.82 14.37
CA HIS A 408 -12.28 -16.79 14.82
C HIS A 408 -11.34 -17.16 13.67
N ALA A 409 -10.22 -16.44 13.55
CA ALA A 409 -9.15 -16.76 12.62
C ALA A 409 -7.80 -16.82 13.37
N VAL A 410 -7.03 -17.88 13.12
CA VAL A 410 -5.66 -18.03 13.63
C VAL A 410 -4.72 -18.18 12.44
N GLY A 411 -3.84 -17.21 12.23
CA GLY A 411 -2.83 -17.19 11.19
C GLY A 411 -1.43 -17.42 11.73
N THR A 412 -0.55 -18.03 10.95
CA THR A 412 0.88 -18.11 11.26
C THR A 412 1.70 -17.61 10.07
N THR A 413 2.86 -17.01 10.33
CA THR A 413 3.82 -16.61 9.29
C THR A 413 5.24 -16.62 9.85
N PHE A 414 6.26 -16.63 8.98
CA PHE A 414 7.63 -16.38 9.42
C PHE A 414 7.88 -14.88 9.47
N THR A 415 7.96 -14.24 8.31
CA THR A 415 8.09 -12.79 8.18
C THR A 415 6.71 -12.15 8.21
N LEU A 416 6.59 -11.03 8.93
CA LEU A 416 5.37 -10.26 9.01
C LEU A 416 5.68 -8.79 8.76
N ASP A 417 5.15 -8.24 7.69
CA ASP A 417 5.07 -6.81 7.53
C ASP A 417 3.74 -6.30 8.09
N LEU A 418 3.80 -5.36 9.04
CA LEU A 418 2.60 -4.84 9.72
C LEU A 418 1.63 -4.17 8.74
N GLN A 419 2.12 -3.52 7.68
CA GLN A 419 1.20 -2.94 6.68
C GLN A 419 0.59 -4.00 5.78
N ALA A 420 1.34 -5.03 5.41
CA ALA A 420 0.76 -6.17 4.70
C ALA A 420 -0.31 -6.87 5.56
N ALA A 421 -0.10 -6.97 6.87
CA ALA A 421 -1.02 -7.60 7.80
C ALA A 421 -2.36 -6.86 7.94
N LEU A 422 -2.39 -5.52 7.79
CA LEU A 422 -3.63 -4.70 7.80
C LEU A 422 -4.66 -5.15 6.76
N ARG A 423 -4.22 -5.78 5.66
CA ARG A 423 -5.10 -6.30 4.59
C ARG A 423 -6.11 -7.31 5.07
N VAL A 424 -5.72 -8.14 6.03
CA VAL A 424 -6.58 -9.22 6.51
C VAL A 424 -7.82 -8.64 7.22
N PRO A 425 -7.70 -7.89 8.34
CA PRO A 425 -8.87 -7.34 9.02
C PRO A 425 -9.65 -6.34 8.15
N MET A 426 -8.99 -5.59 7.28
CA MET A 426 -9.67 -4.65 6.38
C MET A 426 -10.54 -5.35 5.32
N SER A 427 -10.02 -6.39 4.68
CA SER A 427 -10.78 -7.16 3.70
C SER A 427 -12.00 -7.83 4.34
N LEU A 428 -11.88 -8.32 5.57
CA LEU A 428 -12.98 -8.92 6.33
C LEU A 428 -14.00 -7.87 6.77
N ALA A 429 -13.56 -6.66 7.15
CA ALA A 429 -14.44 -5.56 7.51
C ALA A 429 -15.30 -5.08 6.33
N ALA A 430 -14.75 -5.09 5.10
CA ALA A 430 -15.44 -4.64 3.90
C ALA A 430 -16.53 -5.60 3.37
N GLN A 431 -16.63 -6.82 3.89
CA GLN A 431 -17.41 -7.91 3.27
C GLN A 431 -18.75 -8.24 3.96
N ARG A 432 -19.32 -7.32 4.74
CA ARG A 432 -20.53 -7.60 5.55
C ARG A 432 -21.80 -7.77 4.71
N ASP A 433 -22.51 -8.89 4.93
CA ASP A 433 -23.93 -9.03 4.60
C ASP A 433 -24.78 -8.40 5.72
N ARG A 434 -25.75 -7.58 5.30
CA ARG A 434 -26.59 -6.59 5.99
C ARG A 434 -27.26 -6.90 7.36
N VAL A 435 -27.05 -8.04 8.01
CA VAL A 435 -28.03 -8.49 9.03
C VAL A 435 -27.67 -8.13 10.49
N ASP A 436 -26.42 -7.91 10.86
CA ASP A 436 -26.09 -7.47 12.23
C ASP A 436 -24.74 -6.77 12.25
N ASP A 437 -24.71 -5.45 12.39
CA ASP A 437 -23.75 -4.78 13.29
C ASP A 437 -23.87 -3.25 13.30
N GLU A 438 -23.95 -2.68 14.50
CA GLU A 438 -24.07 -1.24 14.80
C GLU A 438 -22.73 -0.46 14.76
N LEU A 439 -21.62 -1.01 14.21
CA LEU A 439 -20.31 -0.32 14.15
C LEU A 439 -19.85 0.04 12.73
N GLY A 440 -19.31 1.25 12.56
CA GLY A 440 -18.72 1.77 11.32
C GLY A 440 -17.39 1.13 10.93
N VAL A 441 -16.71 1.68 9.91
CA VAL A 441 -15.53 1.04 9.25
C VAL A 441 -14.37 0.79 10.22
N LEU A 442 -13.98 1.77 11.04
CA LEU A 442 -12.87 1.60 11.97
C LEU A 442 -13.23 0.64 13.12
N GLY A 443 -14.46 0.74 13.65
CA GLY A 443 -14.98 -0.25 14.59
C GLY A 443 -15.05 -1.65 13.97
N SER A 444 -15.30 -1.76 12.66
CA SER A 444 -15.33 -3.01 11.92
C SER A 444 -13.93 -3.60 11.71
N ILE A 445 -12.92 -2.76 11.42
CA ILE A 445 -11.52 -3.19 11.36
C ILE A 445 -11.04 -3.65 12.73
N ALA A 446 -11.30 -2.88 13.79
CA ALA A 446 -10.94 -3.24 15.16
C ALA A 446 -11.62 -4.56 15.59
N ARG A 447 -12.93 -4.71 15.34
CA ARG A 447 -13.66 -5.95 15.63
C ARG A 447 -13.16 -7.14 14.80
N ALA A 448 -12.84 -6.93 13.53
CA ALA A 448 -12.23 -7.97 12.69
C ALA A 448 -10.89 -8.39 13.28
N ALA A 449 -10.03 -7.43 13.64
CA ALA A 449 -8.75 -7.69 14.29
C ALA A 449 -8.90 -8.40 15.66
N ASP A 450 -9.95 -8.11 16.43
CA ASP A 450 -10.24 -8.82 17.69
C ASP A 450 -10.57 -10.30 17.51
N ARG A 451 -11.02 -10.71 16.33
CA ARG A 451 -11.29 -12.11 15.97
C ARG A 451 -10.10 -12.78 15.27
N ILE A 452 -8.97 -12.10 15.17
CA ILE A 452 -7.78 -12.59 14.48
C ILE A 452 -6.63 -12.70 15.48
N ASP A 453 -5.88 -13.79 15.38
CA ASP A 453 -4.61 -13.98 16.06
C ASP A 453 -3.55 -14.41 15.03
N VAL A 454 -2.48 -13.63 14.86
CA VAL A 454 -1.37 -13.91 13.93
C VAL A 454 -0.09 -14.14 14.70
N PHE A 455 0.47 -15.34 14.55
CA PHE A 455 1.72 -15.75 15.18
C PHE A 455 2.88 -15.59 14.19
N ALA A 456 3.89 -14.81 14.55
CA ALA A 456 5.02 -14.48 13.67
C ALA A 456 6.37 -14.68 14.36
N GLN A 457 7.41 -15.06 13.64
CA GLN A 457 8.75 -15.25 14.22
C GLN A 457 9.25 -13.94 14.84
N ALA A 458 9.61 -13.98 16.13
CA ALA A 458 10.27 -12.86 16.78
C ALA A 458 11.59 -12.51 16.06
N GLY A 459 11.76 -11.23 15.73
CA GLY A 459 12.89 -10.72 14.96
C GLY A 459 12.68 -10.68 13.44
N ALA A 460 11.51 -11.11 12.96
CA ALA A 460 11.13 -11.08 11.55
C ALA A 460 9.91 -10.18 11.28
N LEU A 461 9.71 -9.15 12.12
CA LEU A 461 8.63 -8.18 11.97
C LEU A 461 9.15 -6.86 11.38
N SER A 462 8.47 -6.34 10.35
CA SER A 462 8.76 -5.04 9.73
C SER A 462 7.54 -4.12 9.75
N PHE A 463 7.77 -2.81 9.66
CA PHE A 463 6.69 -1.82 9.71
C PHE A 463 6.09 -1.48 8.34
N GLY A 464 6.74 -1.87 7.24
CA GLY A 464 6.47 -1.33 5.90
C GLY A 464 6.89 0.15 5.76
N HIS A 465 6.95 0.64 4.53
CA HIS A 465 7.18 2.05 4.23
C HIS A 465 6.21 2.54 3.15
N PRO A 466 5.61 3.73 3.28
CA PRO A 466 5.71 4.68 4.41
C PRO A 466 4.95 4.22 5.66
N ARG A 467 5.40 4.62 6.86
CA ARG A 467 4.77 4.21 8.14
C ARG A 467 3.32 4.73 8.25
N THR A 468 2.38 3.87 8.63
CA THR A 468 0.99 4.23 8.96
C THR A 468 0.69 4.02 10.44
N ASP A 469 -0.11 4.91 11.02
CA ASP A 469 -0.56 4.79 12.42
C ASP A 469 -1.67 3.75 12.61
N LEU A 470 -2.29 3.28 11.52
CA LEU A 470 -3.33 2.25 11.54
C LEU A 470 -2.85 0.91 12.09
N VAL A 471 -1.54 0.67 12.16
CA VAL A 471 -1.00 -0.55 12.77
C VAL A 471 -1.41 -0.72 14.24
N VAL A 472 -1.92 0.33 14.90
CA VAL A 472 -2.51 0.24 16.25
C VAL A 472 -3.60 -0.84 16.33
N PHE A 473 -4.38 -1.03 15.26
CA PHE A 473 -5.43 -2.05 15.22
C PHE A 473 -4.86 -3.47 15.20
N LEU A 474 -3.58 -3.62 14.83
CA LEU A 474 -2.90 -4.90 14.80
C LEU A 474 -2.31 -5.30 16.15
N GLU A 475 -2.04 -4.34 17.04
CA GLU A 475 -1.42 -4.58 18.35
C GLU A 475 -2.01 -5.78 19.11
N PRO A 476 -3.35 -5.93 19.24
CA PRO A 476 -3.92 -7.04 20.00
C PRO A 476 -3.91 -8.39 19.24
N MET A 477 -3.77 -8.39 17.90
CA MET A 477 -3.79 -9.61 17.08
C MET A 477 -2.41 -10.21 16.81
N ILE A 478 -1.31 -9.45 16.93
CA ILE A 478 0.03 -9.96 16.62
C ILE A 478 0.69 -10.59 17.84
N HIS A 479 1.16 -11.83 17.70
CA HIS A 479 1.83 -12.59 18.75
C HIS A 479 3.22 -13.06 18.27
N PRO A 480 4.31 -12.35 18.61
CA PRO A 480 5.65 -12.82 18.29
C PRO A 480 5.95 -14.13 19.02
N VAL A 481 6.50 -15.11 18.29
CA VAL A 481 6.84 -16.43 18.81
C VAL A 481 8.32 -16.74 18.69
N THR A 482 8.78 -17.64 19.55
CA THR A 482 10.15 -18.16 19.56
C THR A 482 10.10 -19.68 19.59
N THR A 483 11.17 -20.30 19.10
CA THR A 483 11.33 -21.76 19.08
C THR A 483 12.57 -22.17 19.85
N ARG A 484 12.89 -23.48 19.83
CA ARG A 484 14.15 -24.00 20.38
C ARG A 484 15.35 -23.27 19.77
N PRO A 485 16.45 -23.08 20.51
CA PRO A 485 17.65 -22.39 20.01
C PRO A 485 18.12 -22.92 18.65
N GLY A 486 18.33 -22.02 17.69
CA GLY A 486 18.81 -22.35 16.34
C GLY A 486 17.75 -22.88 15.37
N GLY A 487 16.50 -23.10 15.81
CA GLY A 487 15.34 -23.30 14.95
C GLY A 487 14.61 -21.98 14.67
N VAL A 488 13.75 -21.98 13.64
CA VAL A 488 12.83 -20.86 13.35
C VAL A 488 11.39 -21.33 13.29
N PHE A 489 10.46 -20.45 13.63
CA PHE A 489 9.03 -20.64 13.43
C PHE A 489 8.65 -20.27 12.00
N HIS A 490 8.35 -21.26 11.17
CA HIS A 490 8.12 -21.06 9.75
C HIS A 490 6.77 -21.55 9.17
N PRO A 491 5.76 -22.04 9.95
CA PRO A 491 4.49 -22.43 9.36
C PRO A 491 3.73 -21.20 8.81
N LYS A 492 3.04 -21.38 7.68
CA LYS A 492 2.25 -20.33 7.00
C LYS A 492 0.84 -20.83 6.76
N VAL A 493 0.10 -20.97 7.85
CA VAL A 493 -1.23 -21.57 7.84
C VAL A 493 -2.27 -20.60 8.37
N TRP A 494 -3.52 -20.78 7.94
CA TRP A 494 -4.67 -20.15 8.56
C TRP A 494 -5.71 -21.17 8.95
N PHE A 495 -6.26 -21.01 10.15
CA PHE A 495 -7.42 -21.71 10.65
C PHE A 495 -8.56 -20.71 10.76
N LEU A 496 -9.68 -20.97 10.11
CA LEU A 496 -10.84 -20.10 10.14
C LEU A 496 -12.07 -20.89 10.58
N GLU A 497 -12.85 -20.30 11.47
CA GLU A 497 -14.17 -20.75 11.84
C GLU A 497 -15.20 -19.73 11.39
N PHE A 498 -16.23 -20.21 10.71
CA PHE A 498 -17.37 -19.41 10.28
C PHE A 498 -18.65 -19.91 10.94
N ALA A 499 -19.56 -18.97 11.17
CA ALA A 499 -20.90 -19.25 11.69
C ALA A 499 -21.99 -18.69 10.78
N ARG A 500 -23.11 -19.41 10.75
CA ARG A 500 -24.40 -18.95 10.25
C ARG A 500 -25.45 -19.55 11.16
N ASP A 501 -26.10 -18.71 11.97
CA ASP A 501 -26.99 -19.16 13.03
C ASP A 501 -26.29 -20.20 13.95
N ASP A 502 -26.88 -21.38 14.11
CA ASP A 502 -26.33 -22.50 14.87
C ASP A 502 -25.36 -23.38 14.05
N GLU A 503 -25.23 -23.14 12.75
CA GLU A 503 -24.32 -23.90 11.89
C GLU A 503 -22.87 -23.38 12.00
N ARG A 504 -21.92 -24.31 11.82
CA ARG A 504 -20.49 -24.03 11.80
C ARG A 504 -19.85 -24.66 10.58
N CYS A 505 -18.94 -23.93 9.95
CA CYS A 505 -18.03 -24.49 8.96
C CYS A 505 -16.63 -23.93 9.20
N TYR A 506 -15.64 -24.63 8.65
CA TYR A 506 -14.24 -24.35 8.91
C TYR A 506 -13.49 -24.24 7.60
N ARG A 507 -12.39 -23.48 7.64
CA ARG A 507 -11.42 -23.46 6.56
C ARG A 507 -10.02 -23.58 7.11
N PHE A 508 -9.22 -24.39 6.42
CA PHE A 508 -7.79 -24.47 6.63
C PHE A 508 -7.07 -24.01 5.36
N LEU A 509 -6.11 -23.11 5.51
CA LEU A 509 -5.22 -22.69 4.43
C LEU A 509 -3.80 -23.09 4.81
N CYS A 510 -3.08 -23.73 3.91
CA CYS A 510 -1.65 -23.98 4.03
C CYS A 510 -0.95 -23.39 2.81
N ALA A 511 -0.05 -22.44 3.03
CA ALA A 511 0.62 -21.69 1.97
C ALA A 511 2.14 -21.74 2.10
N SER A 512 2.85 -21.37 1.02
CA SER A 512 4.29 -21.09 1.06
C SER A 512 4.63 -19.62 1.31
N ARG A 513 3.64 -18.72 1.24
CA ARG A 513 3.77 -17.25 1.30
C ARG A 513 3.78 -16.70 2.72
N ASN A 514 4.66 -15.74 2.98
CA ASN A 514 4.65 -14.92 4.21
C ASN A 514 3.69 -13.72 4.06
N LEU A 515 3.26 -13.13 5.17
CA LEU A 515 2.48 -11.88 5.18
C LEU A 515 3.37 -10.67 4.88
N THR A 516 3.76 -10.52 3.61
CA THR A 516 4.60 -9.43 3.09
C THR A 516 4.09 -8.93 1.73
N PHE A 517 4.70 -7.86 1.21
CA PHE A 517 4.42 -7.34 -0.12
C PHE A 517 5.14 -8.10 -1.26
N ASP A 518 5.91 -9.15 -0.93
CA ASP A 518 6.65 -9.96 -1.90
C ASP A 518 5.70 -10.53 -2.97
N ARG A 519 6.13 -10.48 -4.23
CA ARG A 519 5.37 -10.93 -5.40
C ARG A 519 6.01 -12.20 -5.94
N SER A 520 6.17 -13.23 -5.11
CA SER A 520 6.74 -14.51 -5.56
C SER A 520 5.65 -15.52 -5.96
N TRP A 521 6.03 -16.52 -6.76
CA TRP A 521 5.18 -17.69 -7.03
C TRP A 521 5.07 -18.56 -5.79
N ASP A 522 3.91 -18.54 -5.15
CA ASP A 522 3.60 -19.26 -3.92
C ASP A 522 2.45 -20.25 -4.12
N ALA A 523 2.59 -21.47 -3.62
CA ALA A 523 1.55 -22.48 -3.64
C ALA A 523 0.66 -22.37 -2.39
N ALA A 524 -0.64 -22.59 -2.56
CA ALA A 524 -1.60 -22.68 -1.48
C ALA A 524 -2.55 -23.86 -1.65
N VAL A 525 -2.90 -24.48 -0.51
CA VAL A 525 -3.98 -25.46 -0.39
C VAL A 525 -5.03 -24.88 0.54
N ARG A 526 -6.24 -24.68 0.01
CA ARG A 526 -7.42 -24.29 0.78
C ARG A 526 -8.32 -25.51 0.95
N LEU A 527 -8.65 -25.85 2.19
CA LEU A 527 -9.61 -26.89 2.53
C LEU A 527 -10.80 -26.26 3.24
N ASP A 528 -12.01 -26.49 2.75
CA ASP A 528 -13.24 -26.20 3.48
C ASP A 528 -13.70 -27.49 4.19
N GLY A 529 -14.32 -27.36 5.36
CA GLY A 529 -14.72 -28.49 6.18
C GLY A 529 -15.94 -28.22 7.04
N THR A 530 -16.58 -29.30 7.48
CA THR A 530 -17.77 -29.26 8.34
C THR A 530 -17.56 -30.11 9.58
N PRO A 531 -18.28 -29.84 10.69
CA PRO A 531 -18.31 -30.75 11.83
C PRO A 531 -18.69 -32.16 11.37
N SER A 532 -17.96 -33.16 11.86
CA SER A 532 -18.19 -34.58 11.58
C SER A 532 -18.04 -35.40 12.84
N SER A 533 -18.80 -36.50 12.91
CA SER A 533 -18.68 -37.51 13.96
C SER A 533 -17.84 -38.71 13.52
N HIS A 534 -17.12 -38.60 12.40
CA HIS A 534 -16.29 -39.70 11.90
C HIS A 534 -15.17 -40.04 12.89
N PRO A 535 -14.99 -41.30 13.30
CA PRO A 535 -14.05 -41.68 14.36
C PRO A 535 -12.58 -41.37 14.03
N ASP A 536 -12.23 -41.33 12.74
CA ASP A 536 -10.86 -41.05 12.29
C ASP A 536 -10.51 -39.56 12.24
N ALA A 537 -11.48 -38.65 12.32
CA ALA A 537 -11.24 -37.20 12.20
C ALA A 537 -10.26 -36.68 13.28
N PRO A 538 -10.40 -37.04 14.58
CA PRO A 538 -9.45 -36.63 15.61
C PRO A 538 -8.01 -37.07 15.34
N ALA A 539 -7.80 -38.29 14.86
CA ALA A 539 -6.47 -38.79 14.54
C ALA A 539 -5.86 -38.05 13.33
N ARG A 540 -6.66 -37.80 12.28
CA ARG A 540 -6.24 -37.05 11.09
C ARG A 540 -5.88 -35.60 11.44
N ASN A 541 -6.68 -34.94 12.27
CA ASN A 541 -6.53 -33.53 12.63
C ASN A 541 -5.55 -33.29 13.79
N ALA A 542 -5.07 -34.34 14.46
CA ALA A 542 -4.15 -34.24 15.60
C ALA A 542 -2.91 -33.34 15.35
N PRO A 543 -2.27 -33.34 14.17
CA PRO A 543 -1.16 -32.43 13.89
C PRO A 543 -1.58 -30.95 13.93
N LEU A 544 -2.75 -30.62 13.37
CA LEU A 544 -3.30 -29.27 13.34
C LEU A 544 -3.68 -28.78 14.75
N THR A 545 -4.36 -29.63 15.52
CA THR A 545 -4.75 -29.29 16.89
C THR A 545 -3.53 -29.15 17.79
N ARG A 546 -2.50 -29.97 17.61
CA ARG A 546 -1.22 -29.84 18.32
C ARG A 546 -0.52 -28.52 18.00
N LEU A 547 -0.49 -28.11 16.72
CA LEU A 547 0.05 -26.80 16.36
C LEU A 547 -0.69 -25.69 17.10
N LEU A 548 -2.03 -25.65 16.99
CA LEU A 548 -2.85 -24.64 17.67
C LEU A 548 -2.57 -24.60 19.17
N LEU A 549 -2.60 -25.74 19.86
CA LEU A 549 -2.36 -25.81 21.30
C LEU A 549 -0.92 -25.43 21.71
N ALA A 550 0.05 -25.57 20.81
CA ALA A 550 1.42 -25.14 21.05
C ALA A 550 1.61 -23.63 20.92
N LEU A 551 0.86 -22.94 20.04
CA LEU A 551 1.07 -21.51 19.73
C LEU A 551 1.14 -20.61 20.98
N PRO A 552 0.20 -20.69 21.96
CA PRO A 552 0.27 -19.86 23.17
C PRO A 552 1.47 -20.12 24.07
N THR A 553 2.15 -21.27 23.91
CA THR A 553 3.34 -21.62 24.69
C THR A 553 4.64 -21.10 24.05
N LEU A 554 4.58 -20.71 22.77
CA LEU A 554 5.72 -20.21 22.00
C LEU A 554 5.82 -18.67 22.02
N THR A 555 4.76 -17.98 22.46
CA THR A 555 4.67 -16.51 22.46
C THR A 555 5.70 -15.88 23.40
N VAL A 556 6.38 -14.83 22.94
CA VAL A 556 7.31 -14.04 23.76
C VAL A 556 6.59 -13.39 24.94
N ASN A 557 5.43 -12.79 24.66
CA ASN A 557 4.57 -12.20 25.68
C ASN A 557 3.39 -13.14 25.96
N PRO A 558 2.99 -13.34 27.23
CA PRO A 558 1.81 -14.15 27.55
C PRO A 558 0.55 -13.62 26.87
N MET A 559 -0.14 -14.51 26.16
CA MET A 559 -1.39 -14.17 25.47
C MET A 559 -2.54 -13.92 26.47
N PRO A 560 -3.46 -12.97 26.20
CA PRO A 560 -4.63 -12.76 27.05
C PRO A 560 -5.47 -14.03 27.25
N THR A 561 -5.97 -14.25 28.47
CA THR A 561 -6.67 -15.51 28.84
C THR A 561 -7.95 -15.76 28.04
N GLY A 562 -8.64 -14.72 27.57
CA GLY A 562 -9.82 -14.83 26.69
C GLY A 562 -9.46 -15.35 25.30
N ARG A 563 -8.42 -14.78 24.67
CA ARG A 563 -7.90 -15.25 23.37
C ARG A 563 -7.38 -16.68 23.47
N ARG A 564 -6.66 -17.01 24.55
CA ARG A 564 -6.15 -18.36 24.79
C ARG A 564 -7.26 -19.40 24.85
N ARG A 565 -8.32 -19.12 25.62
CA ARG A 565 -9.49 -20.01 25.68
C ARG A 565 -10.19 -20.15 24.34
N SER A 566 -10.30 -19.07 23.57
CA SER A 566 -10.93 -19.10 22.25
C SER A 566 -10.13 -19.99 21.28
N LEU A 567 -8.80 -19.86 21.27
CA LEU A 567 -7.90 -20.69 20.49
C LEU A 567 -7.93 -22.16 20.92
N GLU A 568 -7.91 -22.45 22.23
CA GLU A 568 -8.04 -23.82 22.75
C GLU A 568 -9.40 -24.45 22.36
N ALA A 569 -10.48 -23.66 22.39
CA ALA A 569 -11.80 -24.11 21.98
C ALA A 569 -11.88 -24.35 20.46
N LEU A 570 -11.25 -23.50 19.63
CA LEU A 570 -11.11 -23.71 18.19
C LEU A 570 -10.35 -25.02 17.91
N ALA A 571 -9.25 -25.27 18.62
CA ALA A 571 -8.49 -26.52 18.48
C ALA A 571 -9.35 -27.75 18.81
N GLY A 572 -10.16 -27.68 19.88
CA GLY A 572 -11.10 -28.74 20.25
C GLY A 572 -12.16 -29.02 19.19
N ARG A 573 -12.70 -27.97 18.56
CA ARG A 573 -13.68 -28.12 17.46
C ARG A 573 -13.04 -28.68 16.19
N LEU A 574 -11.85 -28.19 15.82
CA LEU A 574 -11.11 -28.67 14.64
C LEU A 574 -10.72 -30.13 14.71
N ALA A 575 -10.60 -30.72 15.91
CA ALA A 575 -10.36 -32.15 16.06
C ALA A 575 -11.44 -33.00 15.34
N ALA A 576 -12.69 -32.53 15.34
CA ALA A 576 -13.84 -33.25 14.78
C ALA A 576 -14.28 -32.70 13.41
N VAL A 577 -13.38 -32.09 12.64
CA VAL A 577 -13.71 -31.57 11.29
C VAL A 577 -13.39 -32.58 10.21
N GLU A 578 -14.32 -32.76 9.29
CA GLU A 578 -14.11 -33.48 8.04
C GLU A 578 -13.90 -32.46 6.92
N TRP A 579 -12.81 -32.64 6.17
CA TRP A 579 -12.37 -31.73 5.13
C TRP A 579 -12.84 -32.23 3.77
N GLU A 580 -13.36 -31.32 2.95
CA GLU A 580 -13.62 -31.60 1.55
C GLU A 580 -12.30 -31.79 0.80
N HIS A 581 -12.23 -32.80 -0.05
CA HIS A 581 -11.04 -33.10 -0.83
C HIS A 581 -10.97 -32.20 -2.08
N PRO A 582 -9.81 -31.63 -2.43
CA PRO A 582 -9.63 -31.01 -3.73
C PRO A 582 -9.84 -32.02 -4.88
N ASP A 583 -10.19 -31.51 -6.06
CA ASP A 583 -10.37 -32.35 -7.25
C ASP A 583 -9.15 -33.25 -7.52
N GLY A 584 -9.40 -34.53 -7.79
CA GLY A 584 -8.36 -35.53 -8.03
C GLY A 584 -7.62 -36.04 -6.79
N VAL A 585 -7.95 -35.54 -5.58
CA VAL A 585 -7.39 -36.01 -4.31
C VAL A 585 -8.29 -37.09 -3.69
N SER A 586 -7.69 -38.26 -3.46
CA SER A 586 -8.34 -39.43 -2.85
C SER A 586 -8.18 -39.51 -1.33
N ASP A 587 -7.12 -38.91 -0.77
CA ASP A 587 -6.85 -38.91 0.66
C ASP A 587 -6.01 -37.68 1.04
N LEU A 588 -6.20 -37.17 2.26
CA LEU A 588 -5.53 -35.99 2.78
C LEU A 588 -4.97 -36.22 4.18
N GLY A 589 -3.88 -35.54 4.51
CA GLY A 589 -3.33 -35.52 5.85
C GLY A 589 -2.56 -34.24 6.15
N PHE A 590 -2.07 -34.16 7.38
CA PHE A 590 -1.38 -32.98 7.88
C PHE A 590 -0.08 -33.38 8.55
N GLU A 591 0.95 -32.56 8.37
CA GLU A 591 2.25 -32.74 8.99
C GLU A 591 2.64 -31.46 9.71
N VAL A 592 3.07 -31.58 10.96
CA VAL A 592 3.63 -30.46 11.72
C VAL A 592 4.95 -30.92 12.33
N TRP A 593 6.03 -30.24 11.98
CA TRP A 593 7.40 -30.55 12.37
C TRP A 593 7.86 -29.62 13.50
N GLY A 594 8.88 -30.04 14.27
CA GLY A 594 9.58 -29.18 15.22
C GLY A 594 8.89 -28.98 16.57
N LEU A 595 7.74 -29.62 16.80
CA LEU A 595 6.96 -29.54 18.04
C LEU A 595 7.03 -30.84 18.89
N GLY A 596 8.15 -31.57 18.82
CA GLY A 596 8.45 -32.72 19.69
C GLY A 596 8.04 -34.09 19.16
N GLU A 597 6.98 -34.17 18.37
CA GLU A 597 6.60 -35.35 17.59
C GLU A 597 6.71 -35.02 16.11
N ASP A 598 7.81 -35.44 15.48
CA ASP A 598 8.02 -35.24 14.05
C ASP A 598 7.32 -36.35 13.26
N PRO A 599 6.61 -36.04 12.17
CA PRO A 599 5.86 -37.02 11.41
C PRO A 599 6.81 -37.93 10.60
N GLU A 600 6.33 -39.12 10.25
CA GLU A 600 7.00 -40.01 9.29
C GLU A 600 6.34 -39.87 7.90
N PRO A 601 6.81 -38.95 7.03
CA PRO A 601 6.19 -38.72 5.73
C PRO A 601 6.36 -39.93 4.81
N GLN A 602 5.37 -40.18 3.96
CA GLN A 602 5.49 -41.17 2.88
C GLN A 602 6.45 -40.65 1.81
N LEU A 603 7.72 -41.03 1.93
CA LEU A 603 8.78 -40.72 0.97
C LEU A 603 9.22 -41.96 0.17
N LYS A 604 8.51 -43.09 0.27
CA LYS A 604 8.79 -44.31 -0.50
C LYS A 604 8.22 -44.17 -1.91
N GLY A 605 9.02 -44.46 -2.94
CA GLY A 605 8.63 -44.27 -4.33
C GLY A 605 9.78 -44.42 -5.31
N GLY A 606 9.45 -44.68 -6.58
CA GLY A 606 10.44 -44.86 -7.64
C GLY A 606 11.03 -43.54 -8.15
N ARG A 607 10.23 -42.47 -8.12
CA ARG A 607 10.58 -41.12 -8.60
C ARG A 607 10.18 -40.05 -7.58
N MET A 608 10.83 -38.89 -7.63
CA MET A 608 10.53 -37.75 -6.76
C MET A 608 10.61 -36.41 -7.51
N LEU A 609 9.76 -35.47 -7.16
CA LEU A 609 9.88 -34.05 -7.52
C LEU A 609 10.07 -33.24 -6.24
N VAL A 610 11.01 -32.30 -6.26
CA VAL A 610 11.22 -31.30 -5.21
C VAL A 610 11.12 -29.93 -5.84
N VAL A 611 10.22 -29.08 -5.35
CA VAL A 611 10.13 -27.65 -5.68
C VAL A 611 10.42 -26.89 -4.40
N SER A 612 11.48 -26.08 -4.37
CA SER A 612 11.85 -25.32 -3.17
C SER A 612 12.73 -24.13 -3.57
N PRO A 613 12.50 -22.91 -3.03
CA PRO A 613 13.35 -21.76 -3.33
C PRO A 613 14.75 -21.88 -2.75
N PHE A 614 14.89 -22.64 -1.66
CA PHE A 614 16.15 -22.88 -0.96
C PHE A 614 16.37 -24.38 -0.78
N VAL A 615 17.56 -24.85 -1.11
CA VAL A 615 17.93 -26.28 -1.00
C VAL A 615 19.31 -26.45 -0.38
N SER A 616 19.50 -27.55 0.34
CA SER A 616 20.82 -27.99 0.80
C SER A 616 21.03 -29.47 0.49
N GLU A 617 22.29 -29.89 0.33
CA GLU A 617 22.63 -31.29 0.09
C GLU A 617 22.10 -32.22 1.21
N GLY A 618 22.23 -31.79 2.48
CA GLY A 618 21.71 -32.55 3.62
C GLY A 618 20.18 -32.66 3.61
N GLY A 619 19.46 -31.61 3.17
CA GLY A 619 18.01 -31.64 2.96
C GLY A 619 17.60 -32.64 1.87
N LEU A 620 18.23 -32.56 0.69
CA LEU A 620 17.98 -33.49 -0.43
C LEU A 620 18.28 -34.95 -0.05
N ARG A 621 19.33 -35.18 0.74
CA ARG A 621 19.69 -36.50 1.26
C ARG A 621 18.63 -37.06 2.21
N LYS A 622 18.10 -36.23 3.11
CA LYS A 622 17.02 -36.60 4.06
C LYS A 622 15.71 -36.91 3.36
N LEU A 623 15.34 -36.14 2.33
CA LEU A 623 14.21 -36.46 1.46
C LEU A 623 14.44 -37.75 0.65
N GLY A 624 15.70 -38.14 0.47
CA GLY A 624 16.08 -39.30 -0.34
C GLY A 624 16.02 -39.03 -1.85
N ALA A 625 16.04 -37.75 -2.24
CA ALA A 625 16.10 -37.30 -3.63
C ALA A 625 17.40 -37.78 -4.31
N LEU A 626 18.52 -37.76 -3.59
CA LEU A 626 19.83 -38.17 -4.13
C LEU A 626 19.95 -39.70 -4.37
N ARG A 627 18.98 -40.51 -3.90
CA ARG A 627 19.04 -41.98 -3.97
C ARG A 627 18.28 -42.56 -5.16
N ARG A 628 17.46 -41.77 -5.84
CA ARG A 628 16.51 -42.21 -6.89
C ARG A 628 16.38 -41.15 -7.99
N PRO A 629 15.81 -41.48 -9.16
CA PRO A 629 15.47 -40.49 -10.17
C PRO A 629 14.60 -39.38 -9.58
N SER A 630 15.10 -38.14 -9.60
CA SER A 630 14.43 -36.99 -8.99
C SER A 630 14.54 -35.77 -9.88
N HIS A 631 13.48 -34.96 -9.91
CA HIS A 631 13.45 -33.65 -10.54
C HIS A 631 13.53 -32.58 -9.45
N LEU A 632 14.42 -31.61 -9.60
CA LEU A 632 14.57 -30.49 -8.68
C LEU A 632 14.28 -29.17 -9.39
N ILE A 633 13.27 -28.46 -8.92
CA ILE A 633 12.88 -27.12 -9.36
C ILE A 633 13.24 -26.12 -8.26
N SER A 634 14.06 -25.13 -8.57
CA SER A 634 14.55 -24.14 -7.60
C SER A 634 14.89 -22.80 -8.30
N ARG A 635 15.31 -21.81 -7.52
CA ARG A 635 15.95 -20.59 -8.05
C ARG A 635 17.32 -20.93 -8.64
N ALA A 636 17.71 -20.26 -9.73
CA ALA A 636 18.98 -20.49 -10.42
C ALA A 636 20.18 -20.36 -9.47
N GLU A 637 20.21 -19.27 -8.68
CA GLU A 637 21.32 -18.97 -7.77
C GLU A 637 21.45 -20.00 -6.65
N THR A 638 20.35 -20.66 -6.29
CA THR A 638 20.35 -21.73 -5.27
C THR A 638 20.86 -23.04 -5.86
N LEU A 639 20.55 -23.33 -7.13
CA LEU A 639 21.07 -24.50 -7.83
C LEU A 639 22.59 -24.39 -8.05
N ASP A 640 23.09 -23.20 -8.36
CA ASP A 640 24.53 -22.94 -8.52
C ASP A 640 25.31 -23.14 -7.21
N GLN A 641 24.66 -22.96 -6.06
CA GLN A 641 25.26 -23.17 -4.73
C GLN A 641 25.33 -24.63 -4.29
N LEU A 642 24.73 -25.57 -5.02
CA LEU A 642 24.79 -26.98 -4.67
C LEU A 642 26.20 -27.56 -4.91
N PRO A 643 26.76 -28.33 -3.96
CA PRO A 643 28.05 -28.97 -4.15
C PRO A 643 27.96 -30.03 -5.25
N SER A 644 29.05 -30.25 -5.97
CA SER A 644 29.13 -31.27 -7.04
C SER A 644 28.79 -32.69 -6.56
N THR A 645 28.96 -32.99 -5.28
CA THR A 645 28.56 -34.26 -4.66
C THR A 645 27.05 -34.50 -4.66
N ALA A 646 26.24 -33.45 -4.73
CA ALA A 646 24.79 -33.53 -4.86
C ALA A 646 24.33 -33.79 -6.31
N LEU A 647 25.21 -33.54 -7.29
CA LEU A 647 24.90 -33.55 -8.72
C LEU A 647 25.20 -34.92 -9.31
N GLY A 648 24.32 -35.87 -9.02
CA GLY A 648 24.36 -37.19 -9.63
C GLY A 648 23.54 -37.27 -10.92
N PRO A 649 23.76 -38.28 -11.78
CA PRO A 649 22.97 -38.50 -13.01
C PRO A 649 21.49 -38.83 -12.75
N ARG A 650 21.09 -38.94 -11.47
CA ARG A 650 19.72 -39.20 -11.04
C ARG A 650 18.96 -37.93 -10.69
N LEU A 651 19.61 -36.77 -10.68
CA LEU A 651 19.00 -35.49 -10.32
C LEU A 651 18.90 -34.60 -11.56
N HIS A 652 17.68 -34.35 -12.01
CA HIS A 652 17.40 -33.39 -13.08
C HIS A 652 17.18 -32.01 -12.48
N LEU A 653 17.86 -30.98 -13.00
CA LEU A 653 17.81 -29.63 -12.46
C LEU A 653 17.05 -28.70 -13.40
N THR A 654 16.16 -27.92 -12.83
CA THR A 654 15.38 -26.93 -13.56
C THR A 654 15.29 -25.66 -12.73
N SER A 655 15.64 -24.53 -13.32
CA SER A 655 15.44 -23.22 -12.74
C SER A 655 14.04 -22.72 -13.08
N PHE A 656 13.45 -21.99 -12.15
CA PHE A 656 12.15 -21.36 -12.36
C PHE A 656 12.34 -19.94 -12.91
N ASP A 657 11.87 -19.71 -14.13
CA ASP A 657 11.85 -18.40 -14.79
C ASP A 657 10.44 -17.82 -14.74
N ALA A 658 10.28 -16.73 -14.00
CA ALA A 658 9.00 -16.07 -13.85
C ALA A 658 8.65 -15.11 -15.01
N SER A 659 9.57 -14.91 -15.96
CA SER A 659 9.42 -13.94 -17.05
C SER A 659 8.58 -14.43 -18.24
N THR A 660 8.33 -15.74 -18.35
CA THR A 660 7.76 -16.40 -19.53
C THR A 660 6.23 -16.63 -19.48
N GLY A 661 5.56 -16.36 -18.36
CA GLY A 661 4.22 -16.92 -18.07
C GLY A 661 2.99 -16.02 -18.09
N LEU A 662 2.93 -14.89 -18.82
CA LEU A 662 1.70 -14.08 -18.91
C LEU A 662 1.46 -13.48 -20.31
N THR A 663 0.34 -13.88 -20.93
CA THR A 663 -0.24 -13.27 -22.13
C THR A 663 -1.62 -12.71 -21.77
N GLU A 664 -1.75 -11.38 -21.69
CA GLU A 664 -2.85 -10.54 -22.20
C GLU A 664 -2.73 -9.10 -21.61
N PRO A 665 -2.76 -8.05 -22.45
CA PRO A 665 -2.85 -6.67 -21.99
C PRO A 665 -4.31 -6.19 -21.94
N ASP A 666 -4.76 -5.75 -20.77
CA ASP A 666 -6.01 -4.98 -20.63
C ASP A 666 -5.79 -3.52 -21.03
N ASP A 667 -6.66 -3.04 -21.92
CA ASP A 667 -6.69 -1.72 -22.55
C ASP A 667 -7.55 -0.77 -21.70
N ASP A 668 -6.93 -0.02 -20.77
CA ASP A 668 -7.55 1.18 -20.20
C ASP A 668 -6.50 2.21 -19.74
N GLY A 669 -6.35 3.26 -20.54
CA GLY A 669 -5.43 4.36 -20.31
C GLY A 669 -5.95 5.36 -19.28
N THR A 670 -5.54 5.22 -18.02
CA THR A 670 -5.44 6.34 -17.06
C THR A 670 -4.15 6.24 -16.26
N ALA A 671 -3.23 7.15 -16.55
CA ALA A 671 -1.87 7.17 -16.03
C ALA A 671 -1.82 7.68 -14.57
N GLY A 672 -1.64 6.74 -13.64
CA GLY A 672 -0.96 6.93 -12.37
C GLY A 672 0.10 5.84 -12.28
N SER A 673 1.36 6.23 -12.12
CA SER A 673 2.54 5.35 -12.13
C SER A 673 2.39 4.18 -11.15
N HIS A 674 2.04 2.99 -11.64
CA HIS A 674 2.52 1.71 -11.14
C HIS A 674 2.35 0.70 -12.26
N ALA A 675 3.44 0.40 -12.96
CA ALA A 675 3.54 -0.73 -13.87
C ALA A 675 2.91 -1.98 -13.23
N GLY A 676 2.18 -2.74 -14.03
CA GLY A 676 1.79 -4.11 -13.69
C GLY A 676 3.04 -4.95 -13.49
N GLU A 677 3.62 -4.89 -12.29
CA GLU A 677 4.85 -5.61 -11.95
C GLU A 677 4.52 -7.08 -11.68
N GLN A 678 5.04 -7.91 -12.57
CA GLN A 678 5.06 -9.37 -12.60
C GLN A 678 5.46 -9.99 -11.24
N LEU A 679 5.01 -11.22 -10.99
CA LEU A 679 5.52 -12.01 -9.86
C LEU A 679 7.02 -12.30 -10.09
N THR A 680 7.92 -11.81 -9.25
CA THR A 680 9.37 -12.04 -9.35
C THR A 680 9.81 -13.24 -8.49
N GLY A 681 10.16 -14.35 -9.14
CA GLY A 681 10.86 -15.50 -8.55
C GLY A 681 9.98 -16.60 -7.92
N LEU A 682 10.61 -17.75 -7.65
CA LEU A 682 9.98 -18.92 -7.02
C LEU A 682 9.97 -18.80 -5.50
N HIS A 683 8.85 -19.12 -4.86
CA HIS A 683 8.77 -19.31 -3.41
C HIS A 683 7.92 -20.53 -2.98
N ALA A 684 7.34 -21.30 -3.90
CA ALA A 684 6.62 -22.53 -3.57
C ALA A 684 7.50 -23.62 -2.95
N LYS A 685 6.93 -24.38 -2.01
CA LYS A 685 7.53 -25.59 -1.44
C LYS A 685 6.60 -26.77 -1.66
N LEU A 686 7.03 -27.70 -2.53
CA LEU A 686 6.29 -28.89 -2.92
C LEU A 686 7.24 -30.09 -2.97
N THR A 687 6.80 -31.24 -2.49
CA THR A 687 7.46 -32.53 -2.74
C THR A 687 6.45 -33.54 -3.26
N VAL A 688 6.72 -34.19 -4.39
CA VAL A 688 5.87 -35.26 -4.94
C VAL A 688 6.65 -36.56 -5.01
N VAL A 689 6.01 -37.66 -4.62
CA VAL A 689 6.57 -39.02 -4.75
C VAL A 689 5.58 -39.94 -5.43
N GLU A 690 6.04 -40.69 -6.43
CA GLU A 690 5.21 -41.68 -7.14
C GLU A 690 5.43 -43.09 -6.59
N TYR A 691 4.35 -43.73 -6.16
CA TYR A 691 4.35 -45.05 -5.53
C TYR A 691 3.12 -45.86 -5.94
N TRP A 692 3.33 -47.03 -6.56
CA TRP A 692 2.28 -47.97 -7.01
C TRP A 692 1.10 -47.33 -7.77
N GLY A 693 1.39 -46.45 -8.74
CA GLY A 693 0.35 -45.81 -9.56
C GLY A 693 -0.40 -44.67 -8.85
N SER A 694 -0.01 -44.31 -7.63
CA SER A 694 -0.49 -43.11 -6.92
C SER A 694 0.64 -42.09 -6.78
N ALA A 695 0.27 -40.81 -6.71
CA ALA A 695 1.16 -39.71 -6.37
C ALA A 695 0.85 -39.21 -4.95
N TYR A 696 1.91 -38.94 -4.19
CA TYR A 696 1.86 -38.36 -2.85
C TYR A 696 2.52 -36.98 -2.88
N ALA A 697 1.72 -35.92 -2.81
CA ALA A 697 2.18 -34.54 -2.83
C ALA A 697 2.19 -33.96 -1.41
N ARG A 698 3.22 -33.18 -1.08
CA ARG A 698 3.40 -32.46 0.18
C ARG A 698 3.55 -30.98 -0.14
N ILE A 699 2.60 -30.14 0.27
CA ILE A 699 2.60 -28.69 0.02
C ILE A 699 2.57 -27.93 1.34
N GLY A 700 3.38 -26.88 1.48
CA GLY A 700 3.35 -26.03 2.67
C GLY A 700 4.58 -25.14 2.84
N SER A 701 5.10 -25.05 4.06
CA SER A 701 6.16 -24.09 4.40
C SER A 701 7.60 -24.64 4.34
N GLN A 702 7.76 -25.96 4.33
CA GLN A 702 9.06 -26.63 4.53
C GLN A 702 9.99 -26.50 3.32
N ASN A 703 11.10 -25.78 3.48
CA ASN A 703 12.19 -25.80 2.48
C ASN A 703 12.93 -27.15 2.50
N ALA A 704 13.45 -27.58 1.34
CA ALA A 704 14.30 -28.77 1.22
C ALA A 704 15.75 -28.51 1.70
N THR A 705 15.86 -28.03 2.93
CA THR A 705 17.13 -27.73 3.62
C THR A 705 17.27 -28.59 4.87
N ASP A 706 18.48 -28.70 5.40
CA ASP A 706 18.72 -29.34 6.70
C ASP A 706 17.85 -28.75 7.80
N ALA A 707 17.72 -27.42 7.80
CA ALA A 707 16.96 -26.69 8.80
C ALA A 707 15.47 -27.06 8.80
N GLY A 708 14.86 -27.02 7.61
CA GLY A 708 13.44 -27.29 7.43
C GLY A 708 13.04 -28.71 7.84
N LEU A 709 13.96 -29.66 7.76
CA LEU A 709 13.69 -31.08 8.03
C LEU A 709 14.11 -31.54 9.43
N THR A 710 14.76 -30.71 10.26
CA THR A 710 15.23 -31.16 11.59
C THR A 710 15.04 -30.19 12.74
N ARG A 711 14.96 -28.87 12.51
CA ARG A 711 14.98 -27.88 13.60
C ARG A 711 13.88 -26.84 13.54
N ASN A 712 13.39 -26.53 12.34
CA ASN A 712 12.33 -25.55 12.16
C ASN A 712 10.99 -26.12 12.60
N VAL A 713 10.09 -25.23 13.02
CA VAL A 713 8.66 -25.54 13.07
C VAL A 713 8.11 -25.28 11.67
N GLU A 714 7.53 -26.31 11.06
CA GLU A 714 6.99 -26.27 9.68
C GLU A 714 5.64 -26.97 9.64
N ALA A 715 4.79 -26.59 8.68
CA ALA A 715 3.50 -27.24 8.44
C ALA A 715 3.34 -27.61 6.96
N MET A 716 2.80 -28.80 6.70
CA MET A 716 2.53 -29.30 5.35
C MET A 716 1.15 -29.98 5.29
N VAL A 717 0.51 -29.92 4.13
CA VAL A 717 -0.62 -30.77 3.75
C VAL A 717 -0.09 -31.92 2.89
N THR A 718 -0.50 -33.14 3.21
CA THR A 718 -0.25 -34.32 2.40
C THR A 718 -1.48 -34.65 1.57
N LEU A 719 -1.28 -34.90 0.29
CA LEU A 719 -2.34 -35.20 -0.67
C LEU A 719 -1.98 -36.49 -1.40
N ARG A 720 -2.92 -37.42 -1.48
CA ARG A 720 -2.79 -38.63 -2.30
C ARG A 720 -3.77 -38.58 -3.45
N GLY A 721 -3.29 -38.77 -4.67
CA GLY A 721 -4.14 -38.79 -5.86
C GLY A 721 -3.55 -39.63 -6.98
N ARG A 722 -4.17 -39.51 -8.15
CA ARG A 722 -3.69 -40.18 -9.35
C ARG A 722 -2.45 -39.46 -9.92
N ILE A 723 -1.58 -40.22 -10.59
CA ILE A 723 -0.35 -39.69 -11.20
C ILE A 723 -0.66 -38.70 -12.34
N ASP A 724 -1.76 -38.88 -13.06
CA ASP A 724 -2.16 -37.95 -14.13
C ASP A 724 -2.69 -36.60 -13.62
N THR A 725 -2.95 -36.45 -12.32
CA THR A 725 -3.39 -35.18 -11.71
C THR A 725 -2.33 -34.58 -10.78
N LEU A 726 -1.79 -35.38 -9.84
CA LEU A 726 -0.83 -34.93 -8.83
C LEU A 726 0.61 -35.42 -9.08
N GLY A 727 0.83 -36.19 -10.15
CA GLY A 727 2.12 -36.81 -10.43
C GLY A 727 3.19 -35.82 -10.89
N ILE A 728 4.40 -36.34 -11.03
CA ILE A 728 5.59 -35.53 -11.35
C ILE A 728 5.44 -34.94 -12.76
N ASP A 729 5.12 -35.79 -13.73
CA ASP A 729 5.02 -35.36 -15.14
C ASP A 729 3.85 -34.40 -15.35
N ALA A 730 2.72 -34.61 -14.65
CA ALA A 730 1.59 -33.69 -14.68
C ALA A 730 1.97 -32.31 -14.13
N THR A 731 2.68 -32.26 -12.99
CA THR A 731 3.11 -31.01 -12.35
C THR A 731 4.15 -30.26 -13.20
N VAL A 732 5.16 -30.98 -13.71
CA VAL A 732 6.21 -30.38 -14.55
C VAL A 732 5.62 -29.87 -15.87
N SER A 733 4.69 -30.63 -16.46
CA SER A 733 4.00 -30.21 -17.70
C SER A 733 3.10 -29.00 -17.47
N ALA A 734 2.42 -28.89 -16.32
CA ALA A 734 1.58 -27.73 -16.00
C ALA A 734 2.41 -26.45 -15.83
N LEU A 735 3.60 -26.56 -15.22
CA LEU A 735 4.51 -25.43 -15.09
C LEU A 735 5.10 -24.98 -16.44
N GLY A 736 5.21 -25.89 -17.41
CA GLY A 736 5.46 -25.58 -18.81
C GLY A 736 6.65 -24.63 -19.03
N ASP A 737 6.39 -23.50 -19.68
CA ASP A 737 7.40 -22.52 -20.08
C ASP A 737 8.02 -21.73 -18.89
N LEU A 738 7.51 -21.89 -17.66
CA LEU A 738 8.12 -21.32 -16.45
C LEU A 738 9.40 -22.07 -16.03
N LEU A 739 9.70 -23.20 -16.68
CA LEU A 739 10.78 -24.10 -16.33
C LEU A 739 11.87 -24.08 -17.39
N ILE A 740 13.11 -23.83 -16.95
CA ILE A 740 14.29 -23.86 -17.81
C ILE A 740 15.26 -24.91 -17.28
N ASP A 741 15.77 -25.78 -18.14
CA ASP A 741 16.82 -26.72 -17.77
C ASP A 741 18.05 -25.97 -17.26
N HIS A 742 18.50 -26.33 -16.06
CA HIS A 742 19.55 -25.58 -15.38
C HIS A 742 20.90 -26.26 -15.49
N GLU A 743 21.83 -25.60 -16.14
CA GLU A 743 23.26 -25.93 -16.08
C GLU A 743 23.94 -25.07 -15.02
N GLN A 744 24.70 -25.68 -14.11
CA GLN A 744 25.38 -24.94 -13.06
C GLN A 744 26.35 -23.92 -13.64
N GLN A 745 26.22 -22.68 -13.16
CA GLN A 745 27.14 -21.61 -13.49
C GLN A 745 28.20 -21.44 -12.37
N PRO A 746 29.39 -20.89 -12.71
CA PRO A 746 30.36 -20.51 -11.70
C PRO A 746 29.71 -19.56 -10.68
N LEU A 747 29.88 -19.88 -9.39
CA LEU A 747 29.35 -19.02 -8.33
C LEU A 747 29.92 -17.61 -8.47
N PRO A 748 29.07 -16.57 -8.35
CA PRO A 748 29.56 -15.20 -8.21
C PRO A 748 30.46 -15.11 -6.97
N GLU A 749 31.37 -14.13 -6.93
CA GLU A 749 32.18 -13.91 -5.74
C GLU A 749 31.27 -13.76 -4.51
N PRO A 750 31.60 -14.40 -3.37
CA PRO A 750 30.77 -14.31 -2.17
C PRO A 750 30.57 -12.85 -1.80
N ASP A 751 29.32 -12.45 -1.55
CA ASP A 751 29.05 -11.12 -1.02
C ASP A 751 29.87 -10.93 0.27
N PRO A 752 30.84 -10.00 0.30
CA PRO A 752 31.72 -9.81 1.45
C PRO A 752 30.92 -9.41 2.70
N HIS A 753 29.68 -8.96 2.54
CA HIS A 753 28.81 -8.52 3.62
C HIS A 753 27.76 -9.56 4.05
N ALA A 754 27.68 -10.73 3.40
CA ALA A 754 26.65 -11.72 3.71
C ALA A 754 26.75 -12.25 5.15
N GLU A 755 27.96 -12.48 5.66
CA GLU A 755 28.13 -12.93 7.05
C GLU A 755 27.82 -11.82 8.06
N LEU A 756 28.15 -10.58 7.72
CA LEU A 756 27.83 -9.40 8.50
C LEU A 756 26.31 -9.22 8.60
N ASP A 757 25.58 -9.35 7.50
CA ASP A 757 24.11 -9.29 7.50
C ASP A 757 23.48 -10.41 8.35
N ARG A 758 23.98 -11.65 8.23
CA ARG A 758 23.53 -12.76 9.08
C ARG A 758 23.85 -12.54 10.57
N MET A 759 24.95 -11.85 10.88
CA MET A 759 25.29 -11.48 12.25
C MET A 759 24.29 -10.45 12.80
N LEU A 760 23.94 -9.44 12.01
CA LEU A 760 22.94 -8.43 12.38
C LEU A 760 21.55 -9.07 12.58
N ASP A 761 21.12 -9.96 11.67
CA ASP A 761 19.83 -10.65 11.78
C ASP A 761 19.77 -11.57 13.03
N ARG A 762 20.87 -12.28 13.34
CA ARG A 762 20.97 -13.08 14.58
C ARG A 762 20.87 -12.23 15.84
N ALA A 763 21.51 -11.05 15.85
CA ALA A 763 21.44 -10.14 16.98
C ALA A 763 20.00 -9.64 17.20
N LEU A 764 19.31 -9.24 16.12
CA LEU A 764 17.91 -8.80 16.18
C LEU A 764 16.94 -9.91 16.60
N ALA A 765 17.10 -11.12 16.07
CA ALA A 765 16.29 -12.28 16.46
C ALA A 765 16.44 -12.60 17.96
N THR A 766 17.66 -12.50 18.48
CA THR A 766 17.97 -12.73 19.90
C THR A 766 17.31 -11.67 20.79
N VAL A 767 17.41 -10.40 20.40
CA VAL A 767 16.79 -9.28 21.13
C VAL A 767 15.26 -9.35 21.11
N ALA A 768 14.67 -9.56 19.93
CA ALA A 768 13.23 -9.62 19.75
C ALA A 768 12.57 -10.83 20.46
N ALA A 769 13.35 -11.87 20.74
CA ALA A 769 12.91 -13.02 21.54
C ALA A 769 12.78 -12.72 23.05
N THR A 770 13.15 -11.53 23.50
CA THR A 770 13.18 -11.20 24.93
C THR A 770 11.96 -10.37 25.35
N PRO A 771 11.30 -10.68 26.47
CA PRO A 771 10.18 -9.89 26.98
C PRO A 771 10.62 -8.49 27.42
N VAL A 772 9.96 -7.47 26.86
CA VAL A 772 10.09 -6.06 27.27
C VAL A 772 8.75 -5.59 27.82
N ARG A 773 8.74 -4.79 28.89
CA ARG A 773 7.53 -4.20 29.45
C ARG A 773 7.55 -2.69 29.29
N ILE A 774 6.40 -2.13 28.96
CA ILE A 774 6.18 -0.70 28.89
C ILE A 774 5.05 -0.37 29.86
N ARG A 775 5.33 0.38 30.92
CA ARG A 775 4.29 0.95 31.78
C ARG A 775 3.99 2.37 31.32
N THR A 776 2.74 2.64 31.00
CA THR A 776 2.26 4.00 30.69
C THR A 776 1.86 4.72 31.96
N GLU A 777 2.20 6.01 32.04
CA GLU A 777 1.78 6.90 33.11
C GLU A 777 1.30 8.23 32.53
N PRO A 778 0.12 8.73 32.95
CA PRO A 778 -0.34 10.04 32.54
C PRO A 778 0.51 11.14 33.19
N MET A 779 0.74 12.23 32.45
CA MET A 779 1.39 13.44 32.93
C MET A 779 0.40 14.62 32.97
N ALA A 780 0.84 15.79 33.45
CA ALA A 780 0.04 17.01 33.37
C ALA A 780 -0.34 17.35 31.92
N GLU A 781 0.59 17.10 30.99
CA GLU A 781 0.38 17.16 29.54
C GLU A 781 0.93 15.87 28.93
N GLY A 782 0.07 15.09 28.27
CA GLY A 782 0.43 13.84 27.60
C GLY A 782 0.73 12.66 28.52
N PHE A 783 1.62 11.78 28.05
CA PHE A 783 1.98 10.51 28.65
C PHE A 783 3.50 10.33 28.69
N ARG A 784 3.95 9.47 29.60
CA ARG A 784 5.29 8.89 29.56
C ARG A 784 5.25 7.37 29.50
N LEU A 785 6.24 6.80 28.82
CA LEU A 785 6.51 5.37 28.78
C LEU A 785 7.69 5.05 29.68
N LEU A 786 7.49 4.12 30.60
CA LEU A 786 8.54 3.50 31.39
C LEU A 786 8.87 2.15 30.77
N VAL A 787 9.93 2.13 29.96
CA VAL A 787 10.37 0.95 29.21
C VAL A 787 11.40 0.20 30.03
N GLY A 788 11.06 -1.01 30.44
CA GLY A 788 11.94 -1.85 31.24
C GLY A 788 12.10 -3.25 30.65
N ALA A 789 13.26 -3.86 30.85
CA ALA A 789 13.49 -5.25 30.49
C ALA A 789 14.18 -6.01 31.64
N ASP A 790 14.27 -7.34 31.52
CA ASP A 790 14.96 -8.17 32.51
C ASP A 790 16.49 -7.95 32.44
N PRO A 791 17.23 -7.91 33.56
CA PRO A 791 18.69 -7.80 33.52
C PRO A 791 19.40 -8.91 32.73
N SER A 792 18.75 -10.05 32.52
CA SER A 792 19.24 -11.17 31.70
C SER A 792 19.08 -10.96 30.20
N VAL A 793 18.45 -9.86 29.75
CA VAL A 793 18.34 -9.50 28.33
C VAL A 793 19.74 -9.43 27.73
N PRO A 794 20.01 -10.16 26.65
CA PRO A 794 21.32 -10.13 26.01
C PRO A 794 21.63 -8.72 25.50
N GLY A 795 22.81 -8.23 25.90
CA GLY A 795 23.42 -7.04 25.32
C GLY A 795 23.88 -7.29 23.88
N ALA A 796 24.35 -6.23 23.22
CA ALA A 796 24.92 -6.39 21.90
C ALA A 796 26.24 -7.18 21.95
N SER A 797 26.51 -8.00 20.93
CA SER A 797 27.86 -8.53 20.70
C SER A 797 28.86 -7.37 20.56
N PRO A 798 30.15 -7.56 20.87
CA PRO A 798 31.16 -6.48 20.80
C PRO A 798 31.19 -5.76 19.44
N ASP A 799 30.88 -6.49 18.37
CA ASP A 799 30.95 -6.02 16.98
C ASP A 799 29.62 -5.41 16.48
N VAL A 800 28.57 -5.42 17.31
CA VAL A 800 27.24 -4.91 16.94
C VAL A 800 26.84 -3.82 17.92
N THR A 801 26.34 -2.70 17.39
CA THR A 801 25.67 -1.68 18.21
C THR A 801 24.16 -1.81 18.03
N LEU A 802 23.44 -1.72 19.15
CA LEU A 802 21.98 -1.86 19.18
C LEU A 802 21.35 -0.59 19.76
N ASP A 803 20.35 -0.07 19.07
CA ASP A 803 19.50 1.02 19.53
C ASP A 803 18.02 0.69 19.33
N TRP A 804 17.18 1.37 20.11
CA TRP A 804 15.73 1.23 20.02
C TRP A 804 15.02 2.59 20.10
N ALA A 805 13.81 2.65 19.55
CA ALA A 805 12.89 3.77 19.69
C ALA A 805 11.44 3.29 19.56
N PRO A 806 10.45 3.94 20.23
CA PRO A 806 9.05 3.74 19.88
C PRO A 806 8.82 4.03 18.39
N VAL A 807 8.04 3.19 17.70
CA VAL A 807 7.82 3.34 16.25
C VAL A 807 7.16 4.67 15.85
N THR A 808 6.41 5.27 16.78
CA THR A 808 5.66 6.52 16.67
C THR A 808 6.51 7.77 16.89
N VAL A 809 7.72 7.65 17.45
CA VAL A 809 8.58 8.81 17.79
C VAL A 809 9.79 8.84 16.87
N GLU A 810 9.83 9.82 15.96
CA GLU A 810 10.97 9.99 15.06
C GLU A 810 12.19 10.62 15.77
N GLY A 811 13.40 10.24 15.35
CA GLY A 811 14.65 10.89 15.76
C GLY A 811 15.19 10.57 17.15
N GLN A 812 14.40 9.97 18.06
CA GLN A 812 14.84 9.69 19.44
C GLN A 812 15.30 8.23 19.66
N ARG A 813 16.48 7.88 19.14
CA ARG A 813 17.10 6.56 19.39
C ARG A 813 17.74 6.50 20.77
N ARG A 814 17.61 5.36 21.44
CA ARG A 814 18.20 5.07 22.76
C ARG A 814 19.04 3.81 22.66
N ALA A 815 20.11 3.72 23.44
CA ALA A 815 20.94 2.51 23.47
C ALA A 815 20.14 1.31 24.01
N TRP A 816 20.40 0.13 23.46
CA TRP A 816 19.90 -1.14 23.98
C TRP A 816 20.89 -1.73 25.00
N PRO A 817 20.44 -2.41 26.07
CA PRO A 817 19.04 -2.63 26.46
C PRO A 817 18.39 -1.42 27.15
N PRO A 818 17.04 -1.34 27.21
CA PRO A 818 16.37 -0.45 28.15
C PRO A 818 16.75 -0.80 29.60
N GLY A 819 16.51 0.13 30.52
CA GLY A 819 16.80 -0.05 31.94
C GLY A 819 16.09 -1.26 32.56
N PRO A 820 16.56 -1.78 33.70
CA PRO A 820 15.88 -2.88 34.39
C PRO A 820 14.48 -2.45 34.82
N HIS A 821 13.56 -3.39 35.02
CA HIS A 821 12.20 -3.08 35.50
C HIS A 821 12.15 -2.24 36.79
N SER A 822 13.18 -2.31 37.64
CA SER A 822 13.33 -1.49 38.86
C SER A 822 13.80 -0.06 38.60
N ALA A 823 14.44 0.21 37.46
CA ALA A 823 14.91 1.52 37.02
C ALA A 823 14.72 1.65 35.49
N PRO A 824 13.47 1.74 35.01
CA PRO A 824 13.14 1.70 33.59
C PRO A 824 13.64 2.97 32.87
N THR A 825 13.90 2.84 31.57
CA THR A 825 14.18 3.98 30.70
C THR A 825 12.90 4.77 30.45
N VAL A 826 12.96 6.09 30.63
CA VAL A 826 11.80 6.97 30.50
C VAL A 826 11.77 7.62 29.11
N VAL A 827 10.58 7.62 28.48
CA VAL A 827 10.25 8.41 27.29
C VAL A 827 9.10 9.33 27.68
N GLU A 828 9.30 10.64 27.62
CA GLU A 828 8.33 11.64 28.07
C GLU A 828 7.81 12.49 26.90
N GLY A 829 6.72 13.23 27.14
CA GLY A 829 6.16 14.18 26.19
C GLY A 829 5.39 13.54 25.05
N LEU A 830 4.75 12.39 25.29
CA LEU A 830 4.01 11.65 24.27
C LEU A 830 2.53 12.03 24.26
N GLU A 831 1.97 12.25 23.09
CA GLU A 831 0.53 12.30 22.91
C GLU A 831 -0.10 10.92 23.06
N LEU A 832 -1.41 10.86 23.32
CA LEU A 832 -2.15 9.59 23.42
C LEU A 832 -1.99 8.74 22.14
N ALA A 833 -1.95 9.38 20.97
CA ALA A 833 -1.75 8.72 19.67
C ALA A 833 -0.34 8.16 19.45
N GLU A 834 0.64 8.58 20.27
CA GLU A 834 2.03 8.13 20.19
C GLU A 834 2.33 6.97 21.14
N VAL A 835 1.40 6.64 22.05
CA VAL A 835 1.52 5.48 22.94
C VAL A 835 1.37 4.20 22.14
N THR A 836 2.45 3.41 22.06
CA THR A 836 2.49 2.16 21.28
C THR A 836 3.35 1.09 21.99
N PRO A 837 2.97 -0.20 21.90
CA PRO A 837 3.82 -1.31 22.31
C PRO A 837 4.92 -1.64 21.31
N PHE A 838 4.88 -1.09 20.09
CA PHE A 838 5.86 -1.40 19.06
C PHE A 838 7.14 -0.57 19.24
N LEU A 839 8.26 -1.27 19.42
CA LEU A 839 9.60 -0.68 19.46
C LEU A 839 10.36 -1.06 18.19
N LEU A 840 10.95 -0.10 17.50
CA LEU A 840 11.89 -0.37 16.43
C LEU A 840 13.27 -0.61 17.04
N VAL A 841 13.82 -1.80 16.88
CA VAL A 841 15.19 -2.13 17.27
C VAL A 841 16.06 -2.14 16.02
N THR A 842 17.18 -1.41 16.04
CA THR A 842 18.15 -1.35 14.94
C THR A 842 19.49 -1.92 15.41
N ALA A 843 20.06 -2.82 14.61
CA ALA A 843 21.40 -3.35 14.76
C ALA A 843 22.31 -2.73 13.71
N ARG A 844 23.51 -2.30 14.11
CA ARG A 844 24.52 -1.71 13.21
C ARG A 844 25.90 -2.29 13.43
N ALA A 845 26.60 -2.55 12.33
CA ALA A 845 27.99 -2.97 12.31
C ALA A 845 28.62 -2.54 10.97
N GLU A 846 29.85 -2.01 11.01
CA GLU A 846 30.63 -1.65 9.81
C GLU A 846 29.86 -0.83 8.75
N GLY A 847 29.06 0.15 9.17
CA GLY A 847 28.28 1.00 8.27
C GLY A 847 27.01 0.36 7.69
N ARG A 848 26.74 -0.93 7.97
CA ARG A 848 25.50 -1.61 7.63
C ARG A 848 24.53 -1.61 8.80
N PHE A 849 23.25 -1.75 8.50
CA PHE A 849 22.22 -1.88 9.53
C PHE A 849 21.08 -2.80 9.11
N ARG A 850 20.40 -3.33 10.12
CA ARG A 850 19.14 -4.07 10.01
C ARG A 850 18.21 -3.61 11.13
N SER A 851 16.91 -3.79 10.94
CA SER A 851 15.93 -3.45 11.97
C SER A 851 14.76 -4.41 12.01
N THR A 852 14.23 -4.65 13.20
CA THR A 852 12.99 -5.40 13.43
C THR A 852 12.08 -4.60 14.34
N VAL A 853 10.78 -4.85 14.24
CA VAL A 853 9.82 -4.42 15.24
C VAL A 853 9.80 -5.45 16.38
N LEU A 854 9.90 -4.96 17.61
CA LEU A 854 9.72 -5.70 18.85
C LEU A 854 8.37 -5.28 19.44
N LEU A 855 7.50 -6.25 19.74
CA LEU A 855 6.24 -5.99 20.43
C LEU A 855 6.46 -6.13 21.94
N ALA A 856 6.45 -5.02 22.66
CA ALA A 856 6.56 -5.01 24.11
C ALA A 856 5.18 -5.22 24.77
N ARG A 857 5.18 -5.68 26.02
CA ARG A 857 3.97 -5.78 26.82
C ARG A 857 3.60 -4.40 27.36
N LEU A 858 2.51 -3.83 26.85
CA LEU A 858 1.94 -2.59 27.37
C LEU A 858 1.15 -2.85 28.65
N GLU A 859 1.50 -2.15 29.73
CA GLU A 859 0.82 -2.15 31.02
C GLU A 859 0.18 -0.78 31.24
N ASN A 860 -1.02 -0.74 31.82
CA ASN A 860 -1.85 0.45 31.98
C ASN A 860 -2.28 1.09 30.64
N ASP A 861 -2.55 0.27 29.61
CA ASP A 861 -2.96 0.72 28.28
C ASP A 861 -4.05 1.82 28.35
N PRO A 862 -3.74 3.07 27.95
CA PRO A 862 -4.69 4.16 28.00
C PRO A 862 -5.88 3.91 27.06
N ALA A 863 -7.10 4.16 27.53
CA ALA A 863 -8.28 4.11 26.68
C ALA A 863 -8.25 5.24 25.63
N GLY A 864 -8.88 5.02 24.47
CA GLY A 864 -9.05 6.05 23.45
C GLY A 864 -7.88 6.25 22.47
N ARG A 865 -6.86 5.37 22.47
CA ARG A 865 -5.69 5.48 21.56
C ARG A 865 -6.07 5.41 20.09
N GLN A 866 -7.03 4.56 19.75
CA GLN A 866 -7.51 4.41 18.38
C GLN A 866 -8.19 5.70 17.90
N GLU A 867 -9.08 6.27 18.72
CA GLU A 867 -9.73 7.56 18.46
C GLU A 867 -8.72 8.71 18.40
N ALA A 868 -7.70 8.70 19.27
CA ALA A 868 -6.63 9.69 19.26
C ALA A 868 -5.84 9.70 17.95
N ILE A 869 -5.54 8.53 17.40
CA ILE A 869 -4.84 8.39 16.12
C ILE A 869 -5.68 8.95 14.97
N VAL A 870 -6.98 8.63 14.95
CA VAL A 870 -7.92 9.15 13.95
C VAL A 870 -8.03 10.66 14.08
N ALA A 871 -8.29 11.15 15.29
CA ALA A 871 -8.40 12.58 15.58
C ALA A 871 -7.14 13.36 15.23
N ARG A 872 -5.95 12.77 15.41
CA ARG A 872 -4.67 13.39 15.01
C ARG A 872 -4.61 13.70 13.51
N LYS A 873 -5.26 12.89 12.68
CA LYS A 873 -5.33 13.06 11.22
C LYS A 873 -6.44 14.01 10.78
N LEU A 874 -7.41 14.31 11.66
CA LEU A 874 -8.44 15.30 11.41
C LEU A 874 -7.89 16.68 11.83
N GLY A 875 -7.34 17.40 10.85
CA GLY A 875 -6.72 18.70 11.08
C GLY A 875 -7.61 19.91 10.78
N ASP A 876 -8.81 19.70 10.21
CA ASP A 876 -9.80 20.76 9.92
C ASP A 876 -11.22 20.16 9.76
N PRO A 877 -12.27 21.01 9.78
CA PRO A 877 -13.62 20.57 9.51
C PRO A 877 -13.77 19.82 8.18
N ALA A 878 -13.08 20.23 7.11
CA ALA A 878 -13.16 19.56 5.81
C ALA A 878 -12.66 18.11 5.85
N ALA A 879 -11.56 17.84 6.54
CA ALA A 879 -11.03 16.49 6.78
C ALA A 879 -12.01 15.65 7.59
N PHE A 880 -12.66 16.24 8.60
CA PHE A 880 -13.74 15.57 9.32
C PHE A 880 -14.92 15.24 8.38
N GLN A 881 -15.34 16.17 7.52
CA GLN A 881 -16.43 15.94 6.57
C GLN A 881 -16.09 14.86 5.55
N ARG A 882 -14.89 14.89 4.96
CA ARG A 882 -14.40 13.85 4.03
C ARG A 882 -14.34 12.50 4.72
N PHE A 883 -13.82 12.46 5.94
CA PHE A 883 -13.75 11.22 6.73
C PHE A 883 -15.13 10.64 7.01
N VAL A 884 -16.09 11.46 7.45
CA VAL A 884 -17.48 11.03 7.70
C VAL A 884 -18.17 10.61 6.40
N ALA A 885 -18.02 11.37 5.31
CA ALA A 885 -18.63 11.03 4.03
C ALA A 885 -18.07 9.70 3.48
N LEU A 886 -16.76 9.50 3.53
CA LEU A 886 -16.12 8.24 3.15
C LEU A 886 -16.56 7.08 4.04
N LEU A 887 -16.67 7.30 5.35
CA LEU A 887 -17.16 6.27 6.29
C LEU A 887 -18.57 5.80 5.92
N LEU A 888 -19.43 6.72 5.46
CA LEU A 888 -20.82 6.45 5.08
C LEU A 888 -20.93 5.92 3.63
N GLU A 889 -20.06 6.34 2.70
CA GLU A 889 -20.02 5.85 1.31
C GLU A 889 -19.34 4.49 1.16
N PHE A 890 -18.42 4.13 2.06
CA PHE A 890 -17.75 2.83 2.09
C PHE A 890 -18.76 1.68 2.22
N GLU A 891 -19.90 1.92 2.88
CA GLU A 891 -21.01 0.97 2.99
C GLU A 891 -21.78 0.79 1.67
N ARG A 892 -21.67 1.73 0.72
CA ARG A 892 -22.38 1.73 -0.57
C ARG A 892 -21.65 1.01 -1.70
N LEU A 893 -20.31 0.97 -1.68
CA LEU A 893 -19.49 0.40 -2.75
C LEU A 893 -19.49 -1.14 -2.77
N GLY A 894 -19.93 -1.80 -1.69
CA GLY A 894 -20.16 -3.25 -1.66
C GLY A 894 -21.31 -3.71 -2.56
N GLU A 895 -22.26 -2.83 -2.91
CA GLU A 895 -23.45 -3.18 -3.70
C GLU A 895 -23.20 -3.19 -5.22
N ALA A 896 -22.33 -2.31 -5.74
CA ALA A 896 -22.11 -2.18 -7.19
C ALA A 896 -21.48 -3.44 -7.83
N ALA A 897 -20.77 -4.25 -7.05
CA ALA A 897 -20.11 -5.47 -7.53
C ALA A 897 -21.06 -6.68 -7.67
N ALA A 898 -22.26 -6.65 -7.07
CA ALA A 898 -23.17 -7.81 -7.06
C ALA A 898 -24.30 -7.72 -8.10
N THR A 899 -24.63 -6.52 -8.58
CA THR A 899 -25.74 -6.32 -9.53
C THR A 899 -25.45 -5.17 -10.49
N THR A 900 -24.78 -5.44 -11.61
CA THR A 900 -25.15 -4.93 -12.96
C THR A 900 -24.09 -5.29 -14.00
N THR A 901 -24.45 -6.17 -14.93
CA THR A 901 -23.91 -6.17 -16.28
C THR A 901 -24.50 -4.95 -17.01
N GLY A 902 -23.67 -3.91 -17.15
CA GLY A 902 -23.87 -2.80 -18.08
C GLY A 902 -24.46 -1.51 -17.47
N TRP A 903 -23.62 -0.47 -17.41
CA TRP A 903 -23.89 0.96 -17.66
C TRP A 903 -22.55 1.70 -17.47
N GLY A 904 -22.03 2.45 -18.44
CA GLY A 904 -22.54 3.77 -18.82
C GLY A 904 -21.53 4.81 -18.33
N ALA A 905 -20.59 5.18 -19.20
CA ALA A 905 -19.40 5.99 -18.90
C ALA A 905 -19.71 7.34 -18.20
N THR A 906 -19.10 7.53 -17.03
CA THR A 906 -18.78 8.85 -16.47
C THR A 906 -17.26 9.00 -16.51
N GLY A 907 -16.78 10.04 -17.21
CA GLY A 907 -15.36 10.24 -17.52
C GLY A 907 -14.46 10.47 -16.29
N PRO A 908 -13.13 10.35 -16.46
CA PRO A 908 -12.18 10.36 -15.37
C PRO A 908 -11.99 11.78 -14.81
N GLY A 909 -12.15 11.93 -13.49
CA GLY A 909 -11.67 13.13 -12.76
C GLY A 909 -12.64 13.87 -11.83
N GLY A 910 -13.72 13.26 -11.35
CA GLY A 910 -14.56 13.88 -10.32
C GLY A 910 -14.97 12.87 -9.25
N SER A 911 -14.57 13.10 -8.00
CA SER A 911 -15.12 12.35 -6.87
C SER A 911 -16.55 12.85 -6.60
N PRO A 912 -17.56 11.98 -6.37
CA PRO A 912 -18.94 12.39 -6.06
C PRO A 912 -19.04 13.29 -4.81
N LEU A 913 -17.99 13.31 -3.99
CA LEU A 913 -17.89 14.02 -2.71
C LEU A 913 -17.85 15.55 -2.85
N ASP A 914 -17.52 16.11 -4.01
CA ASP A 914 -17.35 17.56 -4.17
C ASP A 914 -18.67 18.33 -4.40
N ALA A 915 -19.80 17.62 -4.59
CA ALA A 915 -21.08 18.25 -4.95
C ALA A 915 -22.24 18.07 -3.95
N THR A 916 -22.11 17.22 -2.93
CA THR A 916 -23.19 16.91 -1.98
C THR A 916 -22.72 17.02 -0.54
N GLY A 917 -23.27 17.97 0.22
CA GLY A 917 -22.93 18.15 1.63
C GLY A 917 -23.30 16.95 2.50
N LEU A 918 -22.63 16.80 3.65
CA LEU A 918 -22.77 15.72 4.64
C LEU A 918 -24.21 15.38 5.07
N PHE A 919 -25.15 16.32 4.95
CA PHE A 919 -26.50 16.19 5.48
C PHE A 919 -27.26 15.01 4.86
N GLU A 920 -27.21 14.84 3.55
CA GLU A 920 -27.95 13.78 2.86
C GLU A 920 -27.40 12.38 3.16
N PRO A 921 -26.07 12.12 3.10
CA PRO A 921 -25.48 10.88 3.58
C PRO A 921 -25.84 10.57 5.05
N LEU A 922 -25.84 11.58 5.93
CA LEU A 922 -26.17 11.42 7.35
C LEU A 922 -27.65 11.10 7.61
N VAL A 923 -28.57 11.77 6.90
CA VAL A 923 -30.01 11.51 7.03
C VAL A 923 -30.37 10.14 6.44
N GLN A 924 -29.76 9.78 5.30
CA GLN A 924 -29.89 8.44 4.74
C GLN A 924 -29.30 7.39 5.68
N ALA A 925 -28.18 7.68 6.34
CA ALA A 925 -27.58 6.83 7.36
C ALA A 925 -28.50 6.60 8.58
N VAL A 926 -29.37 7.57 8.91
CA VAL A 926 -30.37 7.41 9.98
C VAL A 926 -31.58 6.60 9.51
N ALA A 927 -31.92 6.67 8.22
CA ALA A 927 -33.09 6.03 7.62
C ALA A 927 -32.85 4.57 7.21
N GLY A 928 -31.65 4.26 6.71
CA GLY A 928 -31.15 2.90 6.62
C GLY A 928 -30.49 2.52 7.94
N ASP A 929 -30.43 1.24 8.25
CA ASP A 929 -29.89 0.72 9.50
C ASP A 929 -28.35 0.77 9.50
N HIS A 930 -27.76 1.98 9.47
CA HIS A 930 -26.34 2.19 9.18
C HIS A 930 -25.48 2.30 10.45
N ALA A 931 -24.52 1.41 10.51
CA ALA A 931 -23.55 1.21 11.58
C ALA A 931 -22.55 2.37 11.73
N GLY A 932 -22.24 3.06 10.63
CA GLY A 932 -21.33 4.20 10.57
C GLY A 932 -21.63 5.31 11.59
N LEU A 933 -22.89 5.52 11.97
CA LEU A 933 -23.28 6.59 12.88
C LEU A 933 -22.69 6.43 14.29
N ALA A 934 -22.53 5.21 14.79
CA ALA A 934 -21.95 4.98 16.12
C ALA A 934 -20.45 5.29 16.16
N ASP A 935 -19.73 5.09 15.06
CA ASP A 935 -18.31 5.43 14.92
C ASP A 935 -18.12 6.94 14.83
N VAL A 936 -18.98 7.61 14.06
CA VAL A 936 -19.04 9.08 14.05
C VAL A 936 -19.35 9.59 15.46
N ASP A 937 -20.26 8.96 16.21
CA ASP A 937 -20.59 9.39 17.57
C ASP A 937 -19.39 9.22 18.53
N ARG A 938 -18.68 8.09 18.49
CA ARG A 938 -17.49 7.88 19.34
C ARG A 938 -16.40 8.90 19.02
N LEU A 939 -16.14 9.14 17.74
CA LEU A 939 -15.19 10.15 17.30
C LEU A 939 -15.64 11.56 17.72
N VAL A 940 -16.90 11.93 17.53
CA VAL A 940 -17.45 13.24 17.93
C VAL A 940 -17.35 13.44 19.44
N ARG A 941 -17.69 12.43 20.25
CA ARG A 941 -17.51 12.49 21.71
C ARG A 941 -16.04 12.68 22.07
N TYR A 942 -15.13 11.93 21.45
CA TYR A 942 -13.69 12.09 21.68
C TYR A 942 -13.20 13.50 21.29
N LEU A 943 -13.61 14.02 20.13
CA LEU A 943 -13.25 15.37 19.67
C LEU A 943 -13.77 16.46 20.63
N ARG A 944 -14.98 16.29 21.18
CA ARG A 944 -15.55 17.18 22.21
C ARG A 944 -14.76 17.13 23.50
N ASP A 945 -14.48 15.93 24.02
CA ASP A 945 -13.76 15.74 25.29
C ASP A 945 -12.32 16.23 25.20
N SER A 946 -11.68 16.06 24.03
CA SER A 946 -10.33 16.55 23.73
C SER A 946 -10.27 18.04 23.36
N LYS A 947 -11.42 18.74 23.34
CA LYS A 947 -11.56 20.18 23.01
C LYS A 947 -10.88 20.58 21.70
N ARG A 948 -10.92 19.71 20.70
CA ARG A 948 -10.36 20.01 19.38
C ARG A 948 -11.40 20.72 18.50
N ASP A 949 -11.01 21.83 17.89
CA ASP A 949 -11.88 22.63 17.02
C ASP A 949 -11.85 22.10 15.58
N VAL A 950 -12.45 20.92 15.38
CA VAL A 950 -12.47 20.19 14.10
C VAL A 950 -13.87 19.87 13.62
N LEU A 951 -14.90 20.15 14.43
CA LEU A 951 -16.28 19.94 14.04
C LEU A 951 -16.76 21.18 13.24
N PRO A 952 -17.47 20.99 12.11
CA PRO A 952 -18.04 22.11 11.37
C PRO A 952 -19.00 22.95 12.23
N GLU A 953 -19.11 24.25 11.96
CA GLU A 953 -20.06 25.13 12.66
C GLU A 953 -21.50 24.60 12.54
N GLY A 954 -22.22 24.53 13.66
CA GLY A 954 -23.58 24.00 13.71
C GLY A 954 -23.70 22.48 13.64
N PHE A 955 -22.59 21.74 13.46
CA PHE A 955 -22.60 20.28 13.41
C PHE A 955 -23.10 19.65 14.72
N ASP A 956 -22.80 20.25 15.88
CA ASP A 956 -23.26 19.73 17.16
C ASP A 956 -24.79 19.69 17.27
N ALA A 957 -25.47 20.73 16.80
CA ALA A 957 -26.92 20.80 16.80
C ALA A 957 -27.52 19.79 15.82
N LEU A 958 -26.91 19.67 14.63
CA LEU A 958 -27.29 18.68 13.62
C LEU A 958 -27.11 17.24 14.14
N TRP A 959 -25.95 16.94 14.72
CA TRP A 959 -25.61 15.62 15.24
C TRP A 959 -26.50 15.22 16.41
N ALA A 960 -26.78 16.15 17.33
CA ALA A 960 -27.71 15.89 18.43
C ALA A 960 -29.12 15.52 17.93
N ALA A 961 -29.63 16.23 16.92
CA ALA A 961 -30.92 15.95 16.31
C ALA A 961 -30.94 14.60 15.57
N LEU A 962 -29.91 14.31 14.76
CA LEU A 962 -29.77 13.04 14.04
C LEU A 962 -29.61 11.84 14.98
N TRP A 963 -28.78 11.97 16.02
CA TRP A 963 -28.56 10.90 16.99
C TRP A 963 -29.82 10.63 17.82
N GLN A 964 -30.58 11.67 18.17
CA GLN A 964 -31.87 11.51 18.83
C GLN A 964 -32.89 10.80 17.93
N ALA A 965 -32.92 11.12 16.62
CA ALA A 965 -33.76 10.44 15.65
C ALA A 965 -33.37 8.96 15.52
N HIS A 966 -32.08 8.65 15.36
CA HIS A 966 -31.55 7.29 15.32
C HIS A 966 -31.96 6.46 16.55
N ARG A 967 -31.77 7.00 17.77
CA ARG A 967 -32.18 6.32 19.02
C ARG A 967 -33.69 6.10 19.14
N SER A 968 -34.49 6.98 18.55
CA SER A 968 -35.96 6.87 18.58
C SER A 968 -36.43 5.78 17.62
N LEU A 969 -35.85 5.73 16.42
CA LEU A 969 -36.09 4.68 15.43
C LEU A 969 -35.63 3.29 15.93
N ALA A 970 -34.47 3.21 16.58
CA ALA A 970 -33.98 1.97 17.19
C ALA A 970 -34.95 1.42 18.25
N LYS A 971 -35.48 2.31 19.11
CA LYS A 971 -36.51 1.95 20.12
C LYS A 971 -37.82 1.49 19.50
N GLU A 972 -38.28 2.13 18.42
CA GLU A 972 -39.51 1.73 17.71
C GLU A 972 -39.35 0.40 16.97
N ALA A 973 -38.12 0.08 16.51
CA ALA A 973 -37.78 -1.19 15.88
C ALA A 973 -37.56 -2.35 16.88
N GLY A 974 -37.65 -2.10 18.20
CA GLY A 974 -37.48 -3.12 19.25
C GLY A 974 -36.03 -3.56 19.47
N ARG A 975 -35.05 -2.70 19.16
CA ARG A 975 -33.60 -2.96 19.30
C ARG A 975 -33.01 -2.24 20.51
#